data_AF-A0A2A4IN20-F1
#
_entry.id   AF-A0A2A4IN20-F1
#
_cell.length_a   1.000
_cell.length_b   1.000
_cell.length_c   1.000
_cell.angle_alpha   90.00
_cell.angle_beta   90.00
_cell.angle_gamma   90.00
#
_symmetry.space_group_name_H-M   'P 1'
#
loop_
_entity.id
_entity.type
_entity.pdbx_description
1 polymer ?
#
loop_
_entity_poly.entity_id
_entity_poly.type
_entity_poly.pdbx_seq_one_letter_code
_entity_poly.pdbx_strand_id
1 'polypeptide(L)'
;MRIIITNESVYEWAAYYTVKCILDYSETDKPFVLSFPLRYVNKSYYQKLLSFYNDNIVSFKNIHIVSSGEYIDSDISQKYLEDNFLKFIDIPRENVHLFESNVANRKEEAKRMANLIKELGNITLLIDTLAEDGSFLLNTPSSSLEGSVRDKKISEIIRSYESKKFGMPIEMFPREGFTLGFEEAFNAKYVLVMASGYEVSDALAHCVEGAITQFYPTSVLQEHKKLIIVADEESSSDLKVKTYKYAKSLESKSLHPKELIKGLYKSYYALTNIKIFDGEKFIDGHCIVIENNVIKSVEKEIDVDAVITRIDLGGKIVAPGYIDLQVNGIGGYDINASPTVETLKNMNEVCQRYGCTSYLPTVITNSDEYMIKIIDLFNNIEDLSVMGVLGIHFEGPYISHEKRGIHNEKFIREPNIEMIKKINASKCVMVTVAPEMVKGEVIEAFAMGGKVVSVGHTNGTYNEIKEKIPYGITFATHLFNAMRPWGSREPGAVGAVLETKDMYAGLICDGVHCDFASVELAYKLKTGHICIVTDAIAPAAAPEIKEYIWAGKKIHRDGNRLIDDNGTLGGSSITMSQSVRNVVNHVGAAVEEALKMASLYPAKVMGIDDKYGRIKEGYIADLVILDENLIVKGVVFKGNYKEYNYDHEWVTHA
;
A
#
# COMPACT_ATOMS: atom_id res chain seq x y z
N MET A 1 0.25 -29.54 14.89
CA MET A 1 -0.88 -29.81 13.99
C MET A 1 -2.10 -28.99 14.41
N ARG A 2 -2.81 -28.40 13.44
CA ARG A 2 -4.13 -27.76 13.60
C ARG A 2 -5.13 -28.51 12.72
N ILE A 3 -6.38 -28.61 13.16
CA ILE A 3 -7.45 -29.28 12.41
C ILE A 3 -8.60 -28.29 12.30
N ILE A 4 -8.96 -27.95 11.08
CA ILE A 4 -10.03 -27.03 10.73
C ILE A 4 -11.20 -27.87 10.21
N ILE A 5 -12.30 -27.90 10.95
CA ILE A 5 -13.53 -28.57 10.51
C ILE A 5 -14.50 -27.48 10.07
N THR A 6 -14.57 -27.26 8.75
CA THR A 6 -15.31 -26.16 8.14
C THR A 6 -16.65 -26.62 7.60
N ASN A 7 -17.66 -25.74 7.69
CA ASN A 7 -18.94 -25.91 7.00
C ASN A 7 -18.87 -25.40 5.54
N GLU A 8 -17.77 -24.74 5.17
CA GLU A 8 -17.52 -24.19 3.84
C GLU A 8 -16.81 -25.22 2.96
N SER A 9 -16.64 -24.91 1.67
CA SER A 9 -15.80 -25.72 0.79
C SER A 9 -14.36 -25.81 1.31
N VAL A 10 -13.87 -27.03 1.53
CA VAL A 10 -12.48 -27.34 1.90
C VAL A 10 -11.50 -26.73 0.90
N TYR A 11 -11.83 -26.80 -0.39
CA TYR A 11 -11.02 -26.27 -1.47
C TYR A 11 -11.00 -24.75 -1.49
N GLU A 12 -12.13 -24.09 -1.22
CA GLU A 12 -12.12 -22.63 -1.08
C GLU A 12 -11.32 -22.21 0.15
N TRP A 13 -11.55 -22.83 1.30
CA TRP A 13 -10.77 -22.56 2.52
C TRP A 13 -9.27 -22.68 2.26
N ALA A 14 -8.85 -23.73 1.56
CA ALA A 14 -7.46 -23.92 1.15
C ALA A 14 -6.95 -22.77 0.26
N ALA A 15 -7.75 -22.30 -0.70
CA ALA A 15 -7.36 -21.17 -1.56
C ALA A 15 -7.17 -19.87 -0.76
N TYR A 16 -8.06 -19.59 0.20
CA TYR A 16 -7.91 -18.46 1.12
C TYR A 16 -6.63 -18.57 1.96
N TYR A 17 -6.34 -19.76 2.49
CA TYR A 17 -5.12 -19.99 3.26
C TYR A 17 -3.85 -19.87 2.40
N THR A 18 -3.89 -20.30 1.14
CA THR A 18 -2.81 -20.09 0.17
C THR A 18 -2.54 -18.60 -0.02
N VAL A 19 -3.58 -17.81 -0.27
CA VAL A 19 -3.45 -16.35 -0.43
C VAL A 19 -2.97 -15.67 0.84
N LYS A 20 -3.48 -16.07 2.01
CA LYS A 20 -2.96 -15.61 3.31
C LYS A 20 -1.45 -15.84 3.42
N CYS A 21 -0.98 -17.06 3.11
CA CYS A 21 0.44 -17.38 3.18
C CYS A 21 1.28 -16.52 2.23
N ILE A 22 0.77 -16.23 1.04
CA ILE A 22 1.45 -15.36 0.07
C ILE A 22 1.52 -13.92 0.59
N LEU A 23 0.40 -13.37 1.08
CA LEU A 23 0.30 -11.99 1.55
C LEU A 23 1.12 -11.74 2.83
N ASP A 24 1.22 -12.74 3.72
CA ASP A 24 2.02 -12.66 4.95
C ASP A 24 3.51 -12.90 4.71
N TYR A 25 3.93 -13.28 3.50
CA TYR A 25 5.31 -13.63 3.24
C TYR A 25 6.20 -12.38 3.15
N SER A 26 7.11 -12.24 4.11
CA SER A 26 7.96 -11.05 4.27
C SER A 26 9.46 -11.31 4.05
N GLU A 27 9.87 -12.53 3.71
CA GLU A 27 11.28 -12.85 3.47
C GLU A 27 11.70 -12.31 2.09
N THR A 28 12.63 -11.35 2.05
CA THR A 28 13.09 -10.73 0.80
C THR A 28 14.19 -11.53 0.10
N ASP A 29 14.91 -12.36 0.84
CA ASP A 29 16.11 -13.07 0.35
C ASP A 29 15.80 -14.48 -0.16
N LYS A 30 14.53 -14.91 -0.07
CA LYS A 30 14.07 -16.24 -0.52
C LYS A 30 12.75 -16.09 -1.27
N PRO A 31 12.51 -16.89 -2.33
CA PRO A 31 11.24 -16.87 -3.02
C PRO A 31 10.14 -17.57 -2.20
N PHE A 32 8.89 -17.15 -2.41
CA PHE A 32 7.75 -17.96 -1.96
C PHE A 32 7.60 -19.17 -2.88
N VAL A 33 7.78 -20.37 -2.34
CA VAL A 33 7.66 -21.64 -3.08
C VAL A 33 6.34 -22.32 -2.73
N LEU A 34 5.43 -22.38 -3.70
CA LEU A 34 4.13 -23.05 -3.59
C LEU A 34 4.20 -24.43 -4.23
N SER A 35 3.87 -25.49 -3.48
CA SER A 35 3.71 -26.78 -4.12
C SER A 35 2.35 -26.90 -4.79
N PHE A 36 2.30 -27.63 -5.89
CA PHE A 36 1.07 -27.94 -6.59
C PHE A 36 0.70 -29.44 -6.48
N PRO A 37 -0.53 -29.80 -6.08
CA PRO A 37 -0.95 -31.21 -6.00
C PRO A 37 -0.85 -31.95 -7.34
N LEU A 38 -0.24 -33.13 -7.35
CA LEU A 38 -0.25 -34.07 -8.47
C LEU A 38 -1.67 -34.59 -8.74
N ARG A 39 -2.36 -34.96 -7.66
CA ARG A 39 -3.71 -35.52 -7.74
C ARG A 39 -4.75 -34.47 -8.08
N TYR A 40 -5.91 -34.95 -8.52
CA TYR A 40 -7.04 -34.11 -8.82
C TYR A 40 -7.42 -33.23 -7.62
N VAL A 41 -7.42 -31.92 -7.86
CA VAL A 41 -8.01 -30.93 -6.97
C VAL A 41 -9.25 -30.37 -7.64
N ASN A 42 -10.32 -30.21 -6.86
CA ASN A 42 -11.55 -29.61 -7.35
C ASN A 42 -11.27 -28.20 -7.92
N LYS A 43 -11.92 -27.89 -9.05
CA LYS A 43 -11.74 -26.61 -9.76
C LYS A 43 -12.04 -25.37 -8.92
N SER A 44 -12.88 -25.50 -7.89
CA SER A 44 -13.18 -24.41 -6.95
C SER A 44 -11.94 -23.83 -6.28
N TYR A 45 -10.90 -24.64 -6.03
CA TYR A 45 -9.60 -24.14 -5.54
C TYR A 45 -8.98 -23.13 -6.51
N TYR A 46 -8.85 -23.50 -7.80
CA TYR A 46 -8.29 -22.63 -8.85
C TYR A 46 -9.16 -21.43 -9.10
N GLN A 47 -10.47 -21.62 -9.25
CA GLN A 47 -11.40 -20.54 -9.50
C GLN A 47 -11.32 -19.49 -8.39
N LYS A 48 -11.15 -19.93 -7.14
CA LYS A 48 -10.98 -19.00 -6.02
C LYS A 48 -9.63 -18.30 -6.05
N LEU A 49 -8.51 -18.99 -6.31
CA LEU A 49 -7.21 -18.34 -6.51
C LEU A 49 -7.22 -17.31 -7.66
N LEU A 50 -7.85 -17.66 -8.78
CA LEU A 50 -8.03 -16.77 -9.93
C LEU A 50 -8.90 -15.57 -9.58
N SER A 51 -9.93 -15.74 -8.73
CA SER A 51 -10.70 -14.58 -8.25
C SER A 51 -9.81 -13.58 -7.52
N PHE A 52 -8.93 -14.04 -6.64
CA PHE A 52 -7.98 -13.16 -5.95
C PHE A 52 -6.98 -12.50 -6.92
N TYR A 53 -6.50 -13.23 -7.92
CA TYR A 53 -5.65 -12.65 -8.96
C TYR A 53 -6.36 -11.55 -9.75
N ASN A 54 -7.56 -11.84 -10.25
CA ASN A 54 -8.36 -10.91 -11.06
C ASN A 54 -8.76 -9.65 -10.28
N ASP A 55 -8.99 -9.79 -8.98
CA ASP A 55 -9.28 -8.68 -8.07
C ASP A 55 -8.02 -7.90 -7.66
N ASN A 56 -6.84 -8.20 -8.25
CA ASN A 56 -5.54 -7.61 -7.94
C ASN A 56 -5.16 -7.73 -6.44
N ILE A 57 -5.63 -8.79 -5.80
CA ILE A 57 -5.34 -9.11 -4.40
C ILE A 57 -3.97 -9.77 -4.29
N VAL A 58 -3.66 -10.69 -5.19
CA VAL A 58 -2.40 -11.44 -5.21
C VAL A 58 -1.80 -11.41 -6.61
N SER A 59 -0.48 -11.24 -6.70
CA SER A 59 0.31 -11.43 -7.92
C SER A 59 1.17 -12.68 -7.76
N PHE A 60 1.31 -13.44 -8.84
CA PHE A 60 2.14 -14.63 -8.92
C PHE A 60 3.50 -14.37 -9.57
N LYS A 61 3.79 -13.11 -9.92
CA LYS A 61 5.04 -12.71 -10.59
C LYS A 61 6.31 -13.15 -9.86
N ASN A 62 6.28 -13.11 -8.52
CA ASN A 62 7.42 -13.41 -7.66
C ASN A 62 7.28 -14.75 -6.93
N ILE A 63 6.39 -15.63 -7.40
CA ILE A 63 6.13 -16.94 -6.80
C ILE A 63 6.78 -18.03 -7.65
N HIS A 64 7.36 -19.03 -6.99
CA HIS A 64 7.82 -20.26 -7.62
C HIS A 64 6.80 -21.37 -7.37
N ILE A 65 6.39 -22.06 -8.43
CA ILE A 65 5.52 -23.24 -8.34
C ILE A 65 6.35 -24.49 -8.54
N VAL A 66 6.19 -25.47 -7.65
CA VAL A 66 6.80 -26.81 -7.76
C VAL A 66 5.71 -27.86 -7.76
N SER A 67 5.64 -28.76 -8.75
CA SER A 67 4.68 -29.86 -8.69
C SER A 67 5.06 -30.86 -7.60
N SER A 68 4.08 -31.36 -6.85
CA SER A 68 4.26 -32.42 -5.86
C SER A 68 4.50 -33.81 -6.46
N GLY A 69 4.35 -33.93 -7.78
CA GLY A 69 4.55 -35.16 -8.53
C GLY A 69 4.06 -35.02 -9.97
N GLU A 70 4.27 -36.05 -10.77
CA GLU A 70 3.64 -36.24 -12.08
C GLU A 70 3.46 -37.73 -12.37
N TYR A 71 2.45 -38.09 -13.14
CA TYR A 71 2.27 -39.43 -13.65
C TYR A 71 3.30 -39.75 -14.74
N ILE A 72 3.98 -40.87 -14.62
CA ILE A 72 5.01 -41.27 -15.58
C ILE A 72 4.34 -41.65 -16.90
N ASP A 73 5.00 -41.29 -18.01
CA ASP A 73 4.52 -41.48 -19.37
C ASP A 73 3.19 -40.74 -19.68
N SER A 74 2.92 -39.67 -18.93
CA SER A 74 1.69 -38.88 -19.03
C SER A 74 1.92 -37.42 -18.62
N ASP A 75 1.08 -36.50 -19.11
CA ASP A 75 1.10 -35.08 -18.76
C ASP A 75 -0.24 -34.59 -18.18
N ILE A 76 -1.10 -35.53 -17.75
CA ILE A 76 -2.49 -35.23 -17.35
C ILE A 76 -2.54 -34.16 -16.25
N SER A 77 -1.65 -34.25 -15.26
CA SER A 77 -1.64 -33.36 -14.09
C SER A 77 -1.12 -31.98 -14.45
N GLN A 78 0.00 -31.92 -15.18
CA GLN A 78 0.53 -30.70 -15.77
C GLN A 78 -0.50 -30.00 -16.65
N LYS A 79 -1.15 -30.73 -17.56
CA LYS A 79 -2.19 -30.19 -18.43
C LYS A 79 -3.37 -29.67 -17.63
N TYR A 80 -3.79 -30.38 -16.59
CA TYR A 80 -4.86 -29.94 -15.72
C TYR A 80 -4.51 -28.65 -14.97
N LEU A 81 -3.28 -28.53 -14.46
CA LEU A 81 -2.77 -27.31 -13.83
C LEU A 81 -2.73 -26.14 -14.82
N GLU A 82 -2.18 -26.37 -16.01
CA GLU A 82 -2.07 -25.37 -17.07
C GLU A 82 -3.45 -24.87 -17.50
N ASP A 83 -4.39 -25.80 -17.72
CA ASP A 83 -5.71 -25.49 -18.24
C ASP A 83 -6.65 -24.80 -17.24
N ASN A 84 -6.40 -24.94 -15.94
CA ASN A 84 -7.25 -24.37 -14.90
C ASN A 84 -6.58 -23.21 -14.14
N PHE A 85 -5.27 -22.98 -14.25
CA PHE A 85 -4.59 -21.97 -13.43
C PHE A 85 -3.45 -21.23 -14.13
N LEU A 86 -2.37 -21.92 -14.53
CA LEU A 86 -1.11 -21.23 -14.91
C LEU A 86 -1.26 -20.25 -16.08
N LYS A 87 -2.05 -20.59 -17.10
CA LYS A 87 -2.22 -19.72 -18.28
C LYS A 87 -3.02 -18.44 -18.03
N PHE A 88 -3.62 -18.30 -16.84
CA PHE A 88 -4.48 -17.17 -16.49
C PHE A 88 -3.83 -16.17 -15.53
N ILE A 89 -2.64 -16.46 -15.01
CA ILE A 89 -1.94 -15.64 -14.01
C ILE A 89 -0.63 -15.06 -14.56
N ASP A 90 -0.05 -14.11 -13.84
CA ASP A 90 1.17 -13.39 -14.21
C ASP A 90 2.48 -14.10 -13.80
N ILE A 91 2.46 -15.44 -13.68
CA ILE A 91 3.65 -16.21 -13.28
C ILE A 91 4.66 -16.33 -14.44
N PRO A 92 5.95 -16.00 -14.22
CA PRO A 92 7.00 -16.23 -15.22
C PRO A 92 7.18 -17.73 -15.48
N ARG A 93 7.43 -18.12 -16.72
CA ARG A 93 7.54 -19.55 -17.09
C ARG A 93 8.76 -20.21 -16.44
N GLU A 94 9.83 -19.46 -16.24
CA GLU A 94 11.03 -19.86 -15.50
C GLU A 94 10.77 -20.15 -14.01
N ASN A 95 9.65 -19.68 -13.46
CA ASN A 95 9.27 -19.92 -12.07
C ASN A 95 8.33 -21.14 -11.91
N VAL A 96 8.03 -21.85 -12.99
CA VAL A 96 7.17 -23.05 -12.99
C VAL A 96 8.03 -24.30 -13.13
N HIS A 97 8.11 -25.09 -12.07
CA HIS A 97 9.01 -26.24 -11.93
C HIS A 97 8.21 -27.54 -11.87
N LEU A 98 8.11 -28.23 -13.00
CA LEU A 98 7.33 -29.47 -13.16
C LEU A 98 8.26 -30.67 -13.35
N PHE A 99 7.76 -31.87 -13.06
CA PHE A 99 8.46 -33.11 -13.40
C PHE A 99 8.45 -33.35 -14.91
N GLU A 100 9.55 -33.85 -15.45
CA GLU A 100 9.60 -34.40 -16.80
C GLU A 100 9.03 -35.82 -16.77
N SER A 101 7.83 -36.01 -17.33
CA SER A 101 7.13 -37.30 -17.24
C SER A 101 7.67 -38.39 -18.17
N ASN A 102 8.33 -38.00 -19.25
CA ASN A 102 8.88 -38.89 -20.30
C ASN A 102 10.42 -38.91 -20.24
N VAL A 103 10.99 -39.41 -19.15
CA VAL A 103 12.45 -39.48 -18.95
C VAL A 103 13.00 -40.90 -19.02
N ALA A 104 14.16 -41.06 -19.65
CA ALA A 104 14.87 -42.34 -19.68
C ALA A 104 15.44 -42.71 -18.29
N ASN A 105 15.87 -41.72 -17.50
CA ASN A 105 16.47 -41.94 -16.19
C ASN A 105 15.64 -41.30 -15.06
N ARG A 106 14.69 -42.06 -14.54
CA ARG A 106 13.77 -41.62 -13.48
C ARG A 106 14.48 -41.18 -12.19
N LYS A 107 15.60 -41.82 -11.84
CA LYS A 107 16.37 -41.46 -10.63
C LYS A 107 17.04 -40.10 -10.76
N GLU A 108 17.49 -39.77 -11.96
CA GLU A 108 18.11 -38.48 -12.25
C GLU A 108 17.07 -37.36 -12.19
N GLU A 109 15.88 -37.60 -12.74
CA GLU A 109 14.76 -36.66 -12.65
C GLU A 109 14.31 -36.41 -11.20
N ALA A 110 14.16 -37.48 -10.41
CA ALA A 110 13.86 -37.35 -8.98
C ALA A 110 14.94 -36.53 -8.24
N LYS A 111 16.22 -36.75 -8.57
CA LYS A 111 17.35 -36.00 -7.99
C LYS A 111 17.35 -34.53 -8.45
N ARG A 112 17.03 -34.25 -9.71
CA ARG A 112 16.90 -32.89 -10.25
C ARG A 112 15.87 -32.10 -9.45
N MET A 113 14.68 -32.67 -9.26
CA MET A 113 13.62 -32.00 -8.51
C MET A 113 13.98 -31.80 -7.03
N ALA A 114 14.55 -32.81 -6.37
CA ALA A 114 14.98 -32.70 -4.97
C ALA A 114 16.03 -31.60 -4.77
N ASN A 115 17.00 -31.48 -5.68
CA ASN A 115 18.04 -30.45 -5.62
C ASN A 115 17.45 -29.05 -5.86
N LEU A 116 16.58 -28.91 -6.86
CA LEU A 116 15.90 -27.66 -7.19
C LEU A 116 15.11 -27.10 -6.00
N ILE A 117 14.36 -27.95 -5.29
CA ILE A 117 13.63 -27.55 -4.08
C ILE A 117 14.58 -27.00 -3.01
N LYS A 118 15.75 -27.62 -2.84
CA LYS A 118 16.77 -27.17 -1.87
C LYS A 118 17.40 -25.84 -2.29
N GLU A 119 17.68 -25.65 -3.58
CA GLU A 119 18.20 -24.40 -4.15
C GLU A 119 17.24 -23.22 -3.98
N LEU A 120 15.93 -23.48 -4.07
CA LEU A 120 14.88 -22.48 -3.83
C LEU A 120 14.63 -22.18 -2.34
N GLY A 121 15.35 -22.84 -1.42
CA GLY A 121 15.18 -22.64 0.02
C GLY A 121 14.06 -23.46 0.67
N ASN A 122 13.70 -24.60 0.07
CA ASN A 122 12.59 -25.49 0.41
C ASN A 122 11.20 -24.94 0.10
N ILE A 123 10.19 -25.80 0.20
CA ILE A 123 8.79 -25.44 -0.07
C ILE A 123 8.27 -24.53 1.05
N THR A 124 7.68 -23.39 0.69
CA THR A 124 7.04 -22.52 1.69
C THR A 124 5.69 -23.07 2.09
N LEU A 125 4.83 -23.41 1.13
CA LEU A 125 3.53 -24.01 1.37
C LEU A 125 3.37 -25.28 0.54
N LEU A 126 3.39 -26.43 1.22
CA LEU A 126 3.09 -27.73 0.63
C LEU A 126 1.60 -28.03 0.79
N ILE A 127 0.93 -28.37 -0.29
CA ILE A 127 -0.51 -28.66 -0.33
C ILE A 127 -0.73 -29.96 -1.09
N ASP A 128 -1.54 -30.86 -0.54
CA ASP A 128 -2.12 -31.99 -1.26
C ASP A 128 -3.42 -32.46 -0.57
N THR A 129 -4.16 -33.33 -1.26
CA THR A 129 -5.39 -33.94 -0.77
C THR A 129 -5.11 -35.14 0.13
N LEU A 130 -6.07 -35.58 0.94
CA LEU A 130 -6.04 -36.89 1.58
C LEU A 130 -6.71 -37.91 0.65
N ALA A 131 -6.13 -39.10 0.48
CA ALA A 131 -6.82 -40.23 -0.18
C ALA A 131 -7.55 -41.11 0.84
N GLU A 132 -8.54 -41.86 0.34
CA GLU A 132 -9.28 -42.91 1.06
C GLU A 132 -8.34 -43.94 1.73
N ASP A 133 -7.20 -44.27 1.10
CA ASP A 133 -6.21 -45.20 1.64
C ASP A 133 -5.16 -44.53 2.54
N GLY A 134 -5.38 -43.27 2.95
CA GLY A 134 -4.44 -42.52 3.80
C GLY A 134 -3.21 -41.97 3.08
N SER A 135 -3.20 -41.98 1.74
CA SER A 135 -2.08 -41.45 0.95
C SER A 135 -2.00 -39.92 0.93
N PHE A 136 -0.76 -39.42 0.90
CA PHE A 136 -0.39 -38.02 0.69
C PHE A 136 0.86 -37.94 -0.20
N LEU A 137 0.86 -37.09 -1.23
CA LEU A 137 1.87 -37.03 -2.29
C LEU A 137 2.14 -38.45 -2.84
N LEU A 138 1.11 -39.22 -3.21
CA LEU A 138 1.25 -40.64 -3.63
C LEU A 138 2.02 -41.58 -2.68
N ASN A 139 2.31 -41.18 -1.44
CA ASN A 139 2.88 -42.09 -0.44
C ASN A 139 1.75 -43.00 0.04
N THR A 140 1.52 -44.09 -0.69
CA THR A 140 0.51 -45.13 -0.43
C THR A 140 0.81 -45.97 0.80
N PRO A 141 -0.16 -46.72 1.34
CA PRO A 141 0.11 -47.73 2.36
C PRO A 141 1.35 -48.58 2.03
N SER A 142 2.13 -48.88 3.07
CA SER A 142 3.45 -49.52 3.01
C SER A 142 4.56 -48.67 2.37
N SER A 143 4.36 -47.37 2.17
CA SER A 143 5.45 -46.44 1.85
C SER A 143 6.43 -46.33 3.00
N SER A 144 7.71 -46.14 2.67
CA SER A 144 8.66 -45.60 3.63
C SER A 144 8.17 -44.24 4.12
N LEU A 145 8.19 -44.04 5.44
CA LEU A 145 7.96 -42.72 6.07
C LEU A 145 9.22 -41.84 6.01
N GLU A 146 10.33 -42.42 5.54
CA GLU A 146 11.59 -41.75 5.29
C GLU A 146 11.89 -41.72 3.79
N GLY A 147 12.53 -40.65 3.32
CA GLY A 147 13.03 -40.55 1.96
C GLY A 147 12.50 -39.35 1.18
N SER A 148 13.29 -38.97 0.19
CA SER A 148 13.08 -37.86 -0.73
C SER A 148 12.25 -38.27 -1.95
N VAL A 149 12.24 -37.39 -2.94
CA VAL A 149 11.62 -37.51 -4.25
C VAL A 149 11.99 -38.83 -4.93
N ARG A 150 11.01 -39.53 -5.51
CA ARG A 150 11.20 -40.83 -6.18
C ARG A 150 10.04 -41.18 -7.11
N ASP A 151 10.26 -42.17 -7.97
CA ASP A 151 9.18 -42.85 -8.68
C ASP A 151 8.52 -43.93 -7.80
N LYS A 152 7.21 -44.15 -8.01
CA LYS A 152 6.44 -45.11 -7.23
C LYS A 152 5.26 -45.66 -8.03
N LYS A 153 4.87 -46.90 -7.73
CA LYS A 153 3.60 -47.48 -8.19
C LYS A 153 2.42 -46.84 -7.47
N ILE A 154 1.37 -46.56 -8.23
CA ILE A 154 0.13 -45.95 -7.75
C ILE A 154 -0.83 -47.06 -7.32
N SER A 155 -1.47 -46.91 -6.15
CA SER A 155 -2.44 -47.89 -5.66
C SER A 155 -3.67 -47.95 -6.55
N GLU A 156 -4.33 -49.11 -6.60
CA GLU A 156 -5.56 -49.28 -7.40
C GLU A 156 -6.69 -48.37 -6.92
N ILE A 157 -6.74 -48.07 -5.62
CA ILE A 157 -7.69 -47.12 -5.01
C ILE A 157 -7.48 -45.73 -5.60
N ILE A 158 -6.25 -45.20 -5.59
CA ILE A 158 -5.93 -43.90 -6.19
C ILE A 158 -6.24 -43.92 -7.69
N ARG A 159 -5.80 -44.94 -8.43
CA ARG A 159 -6.07 -45.02 -9.88
C ARG A 159 -7.56 -45.02 -10.20
N SER A 160 -8.37 -45.74 -9.42
CA SER A 160 -9.82 -45.81 -9.58
C SER A 160 -10.49 -44.46 -9.31
N TYR A 161 -10.04 -43.75 -8.26
CA TYR A 161 -10.56 -42.43 -7.93
C TYR A 161 -10.15 -41.37 -8.98
N GLU A 162 -8.85 -41.25 -9.25
CA GLU A 162 -8.29 -40.23 -10.14
C GLU A 162 -8.78 -40.41 -11.59
N SER A 163 -8.81 -41.63 -12.11
CA SER A 163 -9.30 -41.90 -13.47
C SER A 163 -10.73 -41.40 -13.70
N LYS A 164 -11.62 -41.58 -12.72
CA LYS A 164 -12.99 -41.04 -12.75
C LYS A 164 -12.99 -39.52 -12.76
N LYS A 165 -12.16 -38.87 -11.94
CA LYS A 165 -12.08 -37.40 -11.86
C LYS A 165 -11.52 -36.77 -13.13
N PHE A 166 -10.55 -37.42 -13.77
CA PHE A 166 -10.01 -37.00 -15.07
C PHE A 166 -10.86 -37.48 -16.27
N GLY A 167 -11.93 -38.24 -16.04
CA GLY A 167 -12.87 -38.67 -17.08
C GLY A 167 -12.28 -39.68 -18.07
N MET A 168 -11.41 -40.59 -17.60
CA MET A 168 -10.78 -41.62 -18.44
C MET A 168 -10.95 -43.04 -17.87
N PRO A 169 -10.90 -44.09 -18.71
CA PRO A 169 -10.89 -45.47 -18.23
C PRO A 169 -9.69 -45.77 -17.34
N ILE A 170 -9.89 -46.56 -16.28
CA ILE A 170 -8.82 -46.92 -15.33
C ILE A 170 -7.67 -47.66 -16.02
N GLU A 171 -7.94 -48.37 -17.11
CA GLU A 171 -6.94 -49.10 -17.90
C GLU A 171 -5.96 -48.15 -18.62
N MET A 172 -6.43 -46.95 -18.97
CA MET A 172 -5.63 -45.89 -19.58
C MET A 172 -4.95 -44.99 -18.55
N PHE A 173 -5.36 -45.07 -17.28
CA PHE A 173 -4.77 -44.27 -16.23
C PHE A 173 -3.36 -44.78 -15.86
N PRO A 174 -2.37 -43.89 -15.69
CA PRO A 174 -1.00 -44.26 -15.36
C PRO A 174 -0.88 -45.21 -14.15
N ARG A 175 0.16 -46.04 -14.15
CA ARG A 175 0.43 -47.03 -13.09
C ARG A 175 1.53 -46.59 -12.14
N GLU A 176 2.34 -45.63 -12.56
CA GLU A 176 3.50 -45.12 -11.84
C GLU A 176 3.50 -43.60 -11.90
N GLY A 177 4.07 -42.98 -10.87
CA GLY A 177 4.21 -41.53 -10.78
C GLY A 177 5.47 -41.15 -10.04
N PHE A 178 6.03 -39.99 -10.38
CA PHE A 178 6.95 -39.29 -9.52
C PHE A 178 6.21 -38.67 -8.36
N THR A 179 6.87 -38.61 -7.22
CA THR A 179 6.33 -37.93 -6.06
C THR A 179 7.40 -37.37 -5.15
N LEU A 180 7.06 -36.27 -4.47
CA LEU A 180 7.78 -35.80 -3.28
C LEU A 180 7.68 -36.81 -2.14
N GLY A 181 8.78 -36.93 -1.39
CA GLY A 181 8.84 -37.74 -0.20
C GLY A 181 8.43 -36.97 1.05
N PHE A 182 8.43 -37.67 2.19
CA PHE A 182 8.20 -37.02 3.48
C PHE A 182 9.38 -36.13 3.89
N GLU A 183 10.58 -36.29 3.32
CA GLU A 183 11.69 -35.33 3.53
C GLU A 183 11.28 -33.92 3.08
N GLU A 184 10.71 -33.78 1.89
CA GLU A 184 10.24 -32.48 1.39
C GLU A 184 9.05 -31.96 2.22
N ALA A 185 8.17 -32.85 2.67
CA ALA A 185 7.05 -32.48 3.53
C ALA A 185 7.48 -31.96 4.90
N PHE A 186 8.51 -32.55 5.52
CA PHE A 186 9.04 -32.09 6.80
C PHE A 186 9.88 -30.82 6.69
N ASN A 187 10.52 -30.61 5.54
CA ASN A 187 11.28 -29.40 5.27
C ASN A 187 10.41 -28.23 4.79
N ALA A 188 9.14 -28.47 4.46
CA ALA A 188 8.22 -27.42 4.09
C ALA A 188 7.91 -26.51 5.28
N LYS A 189 7.81 -25.19 5.06
CA LYS A 189 7.48 -24.25 6.16
C LYS A 189 6.06 -24.45 6.68
N TYR A 190 5.12 -24.70 5.78
CA TYR A 190 3.73 -25.02 6.06
C TYR A 190 3.30 -26.24 5.24
N VAL A 191 2.47 -27.10 5.84
CA VAL A 191 1.85 -28.23 5.16
C VAL A 191 0.34 -28.13 5.34
N LEU A 192 -0.41 -28.18 4.24
CA LEU A 192 -1.86 -28.15 4.20
C LEU A 192 -2.38 -29.45 3.58
N VAL A 193 -3.17 -30.19 4.34
CA VAL A 193 -3.86 -31.40 3.89
C VAL A 193 -5.35 -31.09 3.72
N MET A 194 -5.89 -31.33 2.52
CA MET A 194 -7.31 -31.18 2.22
C MET A 194 -8.03 -32.53 2.33
N ALA A 195 -8.90 -32.70 3.31
CA ALA A 195 -9.78 -33.86 3.45
C ALA A 195 -11.21 -33.43 3.10
N SER A 196 -11.84 -34.07 2.11
CA SER A 196 -13.20 -33.73 1.71
C SER A 196 -13.96 -34.97 1.28
N GLY A 197 -15.21 -35.06 1.73
CA GLY A 197 -16.09 -36.19 1.45
C GLY A 197 -15.97 -37.33 2.45
N TYR A 198 -17.03 -38.12 2.54
CA TYR A 198 -17.11 -39.28 3.44
C TYR A 198 -16.04 -40.34 3.17
N GLU A 199 -15.57 -40.46 1.92
CA GLU A 199 -14.62 -41.51 1.50
C GLU A 199 -13.26 -41.42 2.20
N VAL A 200 -12.89 -40.24 2.74
CA VAL A 200 -11.62 -40.05 3.43
C VAL A 200 -11.76 -40.03 4.95
N SER A 201 -12.95 -40.29 5.50
CA SER A 201 -13.24 -40.15 6.93
C SER A 201 -12.43 -41.11 7.81
N ASP A 202 -12.39 -42.40 7.45
CA ASP A 202 -11.57 -43.40 8.14
C ASP A 202 -10.07 -43.03 8.10
N ALA A 203 -9.58 -42.63 6.93
CA ALA A 203 -8.20 -42.19 6.76
C ALA A 203 -7.89 -40.97 7.64
N LEU A 204 -8.78 -39.96 7.67
CA LEU A 204 -8.59 -38.77 8.49
C LEU A 204 -8.53 -39.14 9.97
N ALA A 205 -9.42 -40.01 10.44
CA ALA A 205 -9.43 -40.47 11.82
C ALA A 205 -8.12 -41.14 12.23
N HIS A 206 -7.57 -42.03 11.37
CA HIS A 206 -6.27 -42.65 11.62
C HIS A 206 -5.12 -41.63 11.56
N CYS A 207 -5.17 -40.66 10.66
CA CYS A 207 -4.13 -39.64 10.53
C CYS A 207 -4.09 -38.68 11.73
N VAL A 208 -5.23 -38.41 12.35
CA VAL A 208 -5.35 -37.47 13.47
C VAL A 208 -5.21 -38.15 14.83
N GLU A 209 -5.81 -39.33 14.99
CA GLU A 209 -5.96 -39.99 16.30
C GLU A 209 -5.23 -41.32 16.42
N GLY A 210 -4.82 -41.89 15.29
CA GLY A 210 -4.11 -43.16 15.21
C GLY A 210 -2.62 -43.01 15.50
N ALA A 211 -1.96 -44.15 15.70
CA ALA A 211 -0.51 -44.21 15.80
C ALA A 211 0.12 -43.91 14.44
N ILE A 212 1.31 -43.28 14.46
CA ILE A 212 2.11 -43.08 13.25
C ILE A 212 2.45 -44.45 12.65
N THR A 213 2.05 -44.66 11.39
CA THR A 213 2.17 -45.97 10.75
C THR A 213 2.28 -45.89 9.24
N GLN A 214 2.98 -46.85 8.65
CA GLN A 214 3.07 -47.00 7.19
C GLN A 214 1.75 -47.43 6.54
N PHE A 215 0.77 -47.91 7.32
CA PHE A 215 -0.56 -48.25 6.80
C PHE A 215 -1.41 -47.00 6.49
N TYR A 216 -1.15 -45.90 7.20
CA TYR A 216 -1.75 -44.59 6.96
C TYR A 216 -0.63 -43.56 6.90
N PRO A 217 0.12 -43.46 5.78
CA PRO A 217 1.38 -42.72 5.74
C PRO A 217 1.25 -41.25 6.13
N THR A 218 0.11 -40.62 5.85
CA THR A 218 -0.17 -39.22 6.24
C THR A 218 -0.13 -39.01 7.76
N SER A 219 -0.30 -40.06 8.57
CA SER A 219 -0.14 -40.01 10.03
C SER A 219 1.23 -39.49 10.49
N VAL A 220 2.29 -39.67 9.69
CA VAL A 220 3.63 -39.15 10.02
C VAL A 220 3.64 -37.62 10.15
N LEU A 221 2.76 -36.92 9.44
CA LEU A 221 2.68 -35.45 9.49
C LEU A 221 2.18 -34.93 10.85
N GLN A 222 1.69 -35.78 11.75
CA GLN A 222 1.41 -35.40 13.13
C GLN A 222 2.64 -34.73 13.80
N GLU A 223 3.85 -35.09 13.37
CA GLU A 223 5.10 -34.52 13.87
C GLU A 223 5.46 -33.15 13.26
N HIS A 224 4.75 -32.72 12.21
CA HIS A 224 5.03 -31.44 11.55
C HIS A 224 4.42 -30.26 12.32
N LYS A 225 5.28 -29.36 12.81
CA LYS A 225 4.92 -28.23 13.71
C LYS A 225 3.87 -27.29 13.12
N LYS A 226 3.86 -27.14 11.80
CA LYS A 226 2.99 -26.20 11.05
C LYS A 226 2.01 -26.93 10.13
N LEU A 227 1.67 -28.18 10.44
CA LEU A 227 0.61 -28.91 9.74
C LEU A 227 -0.76 -28.29 10.02
N ILE A 228 -1.52 -28.07 8.96
CA ILE A 228 -2.95 -27.80 8.98
C ILE A 228 -3.65 -28.90 8.19
N ILE A 229 -4.67 -29.50 8.78
CA ILE A 229 -5.63 -30.35 8.06
C ILE A 229 -6.94 -29.57 8.00
N VAL A 230 -7.46 -29.35 6.80
CA VAL A 230 -8.80 -28.79 6.61
C VAL A 230 -9.73 -29.90 6.14
N ALA A 231 -10.83 -30.07 6.87
CA ALA A 231 -11.82 -31.12 6.72
C ALA A 231 -13.22 -30.51 6.64
N ASP A 232 -14.10 -31.12 5.84
CA ASP A 232 -15.54 -30.88 5.90
C ASP A 232 -16.20 -31.77 6.98
N GLU A 233 -17.49 -31.56 7.23
CA GLU A 233 -18.24 -32.36 8.20
C GLU A 233 -18.22 -33.86 7.84
N GLU A 234 -18.35 -34.21 6.56
CA GLU A 234 -18.40 -35.60 6.09
C GLU A 234 -17.08 -36.33 6.33
N SER A 235 -15.95 -35.74 5.95
CA SER A 235 -14.62 -36.31 6.20
C SER A 235 -14.29 -36.37 7.69
N SER A 236 -14.95 -35.60 8.54
CA SER A 236 -14.74 -35.61 9.98
C SER A 236 -15.58 -36.64 10.76
N SER A 237 -16.48 -37.39 10.09
CA SER A 237 -17.49 -38.23 10.74
C SER A 237 -16.93 -39.32 11.67
N ASP A 238 -15.74 -39.83 11.34
CA ASP A 238 -15.09 -40.92 12.06
C ASP A 238 -14.12 -40.42 13.15
N LEU A 239 -13.95 -39.11 13.31
CA LEU A 239 -13.22 -38.53 14.45
C LEU A 239 -13.99 -38.78 15.76
N LYS A 240 -13.28 -39.04 16.85
CA LYS A 240 -13.88 -39.09 18.17
C LYS A 240 -14.52 -37.74 18.48
N VAL A 241 -15.72 -37.80 19.08
CA VAL A 241 -16.49 -36.62 19.49
C VAL A 241 -15.67 -35.60 20.28
N LYS A 242 -14.73 -36.06 21.12
CA LYS A 242 -13.83 -35.17 21.88
C LYS A 242 -12.88 -34.41 20.96
N THR A 243 -12.25 -35.08 19.99
CA THR A 243 -11.33 -34.48 19.02
C THR A 243 -12.07 -33.46 18.14
N TYR A 244 -13.22 -33.86 17.61
CA TYR A 244 -14.09 -32.99 16.82
C TYR A 244 -14.45 -31.69 17.57
N LYS A 245 -14.97 -31.81 18.80
CA LYS A 245 -15.36 -30.65 19.61
C LYS A 245 -14.17 -29.77 19.98
N TYR A 246 -13.03 -30.38 20.28
CA TYR A 246 -11.80 -29.65 20.60
C TYR A 246 -11.30 -28.84 19.39
N ALA A 247 -11.24 -29.45 18.21
CA ALA A 247 -10.85 -28.77 16.97
C ALA A 247 -11.76 -27.57 16.66
N LYS A 248 -13.09 -27.78 16.65
CA LYS A 248 -14.06 -26.68 16.41
C LYS A 248 -13.96 -25.56 17.43
N SER A 249 -13.74 -25.87 18.71
CA SER A 249 -13.62 -24.85 19.75
C SER A 249 -12.35 -24.02 19.57
N LEU A 250 -11.20 -24.68 19.38
CA LEU A 250 -9.89 -24.04 19.28
C LEU A 250 -9.78 -23.15 18.03
N GLU A 251 -10.38 -23.59 16.93
CA GLU A 251 -10.26 -22.97 15.61
C GLU A 251 -11.50 -22.16 15.23
N SER A 252 -12.40 -21.87 16.17
CA SER A 252 -13.67 -21.15 15.96
C SER A 252 -13.52 -19.83 15.19
N LYS A 253 -12.40 -19.12 15.35
CA LYS A 253 -12.08 -17.87 14.64
C LYS A 253 -11.48 -18.07 13.24
N SER A 254 -11.08 -19.29 12.90
CA SER A 254 -10.44 -19.66 11.63
C SER A 254 -11.32 -20.58 10.76
N LEU A 255 -12.55 -20.87 11.20
CA LEU A 255 -13.48 -21.71 10.44
C LEU A 255 -13.93 -21.04 9.14
N HIS A 256 -14.20 -19.73 9.17
CA HIS A 256 -14.67 -19.01 8.00
C HIS A 256 -13.50 -18.53 7.12
N PRO A 257 -13.39 -18.94 5.85
CA PRO A 257 -12.26 -18.63 4.97
C PRO A 257 -11.92 -17.13 4.88
N LYS A 258 -12.93 -16.26 4.83
CA LYS A 258 -12.74 -14.80 4.73
C LYS A 258 -11.97 -14.19 5.91
N GLU A 259 -12.08 -14.77 7.11
CA GLU A 259 -11.35 -14.26 8.28
C GLU A 259 -9.84 -14.51 8.17
N LEU A 260 -9.40 -15.47 7.35
CA LEU A 260 -7.98 -15.80 7.16
C LEU A 260 -7.18 -14.67 6.51
N ILE A 261 -7.83 -13.91 5.64
CA ILE A 261 -7.22 -12.84 4.84
C ILE A 261 -7.70 -11.45 5.28
N LYS A 262 -8.46 -11.37 6.37
CA LYS A 262 -8.93 -10.11 6.93
C LYS A 262 -7.74 -9.24 7.34
N GLY A 263 -7.69 -8.03 6.79
CA GLY A 263 -6.56 -7.11 6.96
C GLY A 263 -5.35 -7.39 6.05
N LEU A 264 -5.41 -8.40 5.18
CA LEU A 264 -4.30 -8.79 4.29
C LEU A 264 -4.53 -8.45 2.81
N TYR A 265 -5.76 -8.19 2.34
CA TYR A 265 -6.04 -7.82 0.95
C TYR A 265 -6.96 -6.61 0.81
N LYS A 266 -6.97 -6.01 -0.40
CA LYS A 266 -7.71 -4.82 -0.86
C LYS A 266 -9.25 -4.93 -0.71
N SER A 267 -9.69 -4.96 0.53
CA SER A 267 -10.52 -3.93 1.13
C SER A 267 -11.86 -3.63 0.45
N TYR A 268 -12.75 -4.63 0.45
CA TYR A 268 -14.20 -4.39 0.50
C TYR A 268 -14.69 -4.33 1.95
N TYR A 269 -14.74 -3.13 2.54
CA TYR A 269 -15.08 -2.94 3.95
C TYR A 269 -15.85 -1.64 4.16
N ALA A 270 -16.51 -1.53 5.32
CA ALA A 270 -17.20 -0.31 5.71
C ALA A 270 -16.59 0.31 6.98
N LEU A 271 -16.39 1.63 6.94
CA LEU A 271 -16.18 2.45 8.13
C LEU A 271 -17.54 2.83 8.72
N THR A 272 -17.75 2.52 9.99
CA THR A 272 -19.05 2.62 10.67
C THR A 272 -18.94 3.37 11.98
N ASN A 273 -20.08 3.86 12.50
CA ASN A 273 -20.13 4.68 13.72
C ASN A 273 -19.19 5.90 13.60
N ILE A 274 -19.47 6.75 12.61
CA ILE A 274 -18.62 7.87 12.21
C ILE A 274 -19.44 9.13 11.98
N LYS A 275 -18.77 10.28 12.14
CA LYS A 275 -19.24 11.57 11.65
C LYS A 275 -18.46 11.94 10.39
N ILE A 276 -19.13 12.01 9.24
CA ILE A 276 -18.47 12.17 7.94
C ILE A 276 -18.40 13.66 7.59
N PHE A 277 -17.23 14.20 7.29
CA PHE A 277 -17.10 15.45 6.54
C PHE A 277 -16.90 15.11 5.07
N ASP A 278 -17.88 15.41 4.20
CA ASP A 278 -17.86 14.96 2.79
C ASP A 278 -16.95 15.79 1.87
N GLY A 279 -16.25 16.78 2.41
CA GLY A 279 -15.50 17.81 1.68
C GLY A 279 -16.26 19.13 1.57
N GLU A 280 -17.56 19.15 1.87
CA GLU A 280 -18.39 20.36 1.87
C GLU A 280 -19.09 20.60 3.21
N LYS A 281 -19.61 19.55 3.84
CA LYS A 281 -20.43 19.58 5.07
C LYS A 281 -20.29 18.29 5.87
N PHE A 282 -20.76 18.33 7.12
CA PHE A 282 -20.90 17.14 7.95
C PHE A 282 -22.18 16.34 7.61
N ILE A 283 -22.07 15.01 7.67
CA ILE A 283 -23.13 14.03 7.47
C ILE A 283 -23.06 13.02 8.62
N ASP A 284 -24.20 12.83 9.30
CA ASP A 284 -24.34 11.89 10.41
C ASP A 284 -25.13 10.63 9.99
N GLY A 285 -24.93 9.53 10.72
CA GLY A 285 -25.72 8.29 10.57
C GLY A 285 -25.50 7.57 9.24
N HIS A 286 -24.34 7.76 8.61
CA HIS A 286 -23.91 7.03 7.42
C HIS A 286 -22.61 6.27 7.67
N CYS A 287 -22.30 5.32 6.80
CA CYS A 287 -21.03 4.62 6.70
C CYS A 287 -20.35 4.93 5.36
N ILE A 288 -19.04 4.67 5.29
CA ILE A 288 -18.28 4.75 4.03
C ILE A 288 -17.92 3.33 3.63
N VAL A 289 -18.39 2.89 2.47
CA VAL A 289 -17.99 1.60 1.88
C VAL A 289 -16.81 1.86 0.95
N ILE A 290 -15.73 1.13 1.19
CA ILE A 290 -14.50 1.19 0.40
C ILE A 290 -14.39 -0.13 -0.35
N GLU A 291 -14.07 -0.04 -1.63
CA GLU A 291 -13.77 -1.16 -2.51
C GLU A 291 -12.44 -0.87 -3.18
N ASN A 292 -11.45 -1.76 -2.96
CA ASN A 292 -10.08 -1.53 -3.42
C ASN A 292 -9.55 -0.18 -2.91
N ASN A 293 -9.17 0.72 -3.82
CA ASN A 293 -8.63 2.04 -3.54
C ASN A 293 -9.66 3.18 -3.67
N VAL A 294 -10.94 2.87 -3.86
CA VAL A 294 -11.99 3.87 -4.07
C VAL A 294 -13.09 3.80 -3.02
N ILE A 295 -13.73 4.94 -2.78
CA ILE A 295 -14.99 5.01 -2.07
C ILE A 295 -16.05 4.47 -3.02
N LYS A 296 -16.62 3.31 -2.68
CA LYS A 296 -17.71 2.72 -3.46
C LYS A 296 -19.02 3.45 -3.23
N SER A 297 -19.34 3.74 -1.97
CA SER A 297 -20.60 4.39 -1.62
C SER A 297 -20.55 5.02 -0.22
N VAL A 298 -21.48 5.93 0.04
CA VAL A 298 -21.77 6.50 1.36
C VAL A 298 -23.23 6.17 1.67
N GLU A 299 -23.48 5.26 2.61
CA GLU A 299 -24.78 4.61 2.81
C GLU A 299 -25.32 4.85 4.23
N LYS A 300 -26.64 4.95 4.40
CA LYS A 300 -27.27 5.06 5.73
C LYS A 300 -27.39 3.73 6.45
N GLU A 301 -27.74 2.69 5.69
CA GLU A 301 -27.97 1.35 6.21
C GLU A 301 -27.10 0.40 5.39
N ILE A 302 -26.24 -0.34 6.08
CA ILE A 302 -25.45 -1.39 5.46
C ILE A 302 -26.30 -2.63 5.40
N ASP A 303 -26.54 -3.15 4.20
CA ASP A 303 -27.00 -4.52 4.04
C ASP A 303 -25.91 -5.47 4.59
N VAL A 304 -26.24 -6.13 5.71
CA VAL A 304 -25.33 -6.97 6.51
C VAL A 304 -24.79 -8.14 5.70
N ASP A 305 -25.50 -8.54 4.64
CA ASP A 305 -25.12 -9.62 3.74
C ASP A 305 -24.13 -9.18 2.64
N ALA A 306 -23.98 -7.87 2.41
CA ALA A 306 -23.13 -7.32 1.35
C ALA A 306 -21.71 -6.91 1.81
N VAL A 307 -21.45 -6.71 3.11
CA VAL A 307 -20.18 -6.13 3.58
C VAL A 307 -19.31 -7.13 4.33
N ILE A 308 -18.14 -7.44 3.77
CA ILE A 308 -17.21 -8.47 4.23
C ILE A 308 -16.47 -8.09 5.53
N THR A 309 -16.33 -6.80 5.87
CA THR A 309 -15.71 -6.35 7.13
C THR A 309 -16.22 -4.97 7.55
N ARG A 310 -16.57 -4.81 8.84
CA ARG A 310 -16.98 -3.53 9.43
C ARG A 310 -15.90 -3.06 10.41
N ILE A 311 -15.50 -1.80 10.29
CA ILE A 311 -14.59 -1.13 11.22
C ILE A 311 -15.42 -0.08 11.95
N ASP A 312 -15.68 -0.30 13.23
CA ASP A 312 -16.34 0.66 14.10
C ASP A 312 -15.30 1.67 14.59
N LEU A 313 -15.48 2.95 14.25
CA LEU A 313 -14.55 4.01 14.64
C LEU A 313 -14.97 4.77 15.89
N GLY A 314 -16.05 4.37 16.58
CA GLY A 314 -16.39 4.88 17.90
C GLY A 314 -16.88 6.33 17.92
N GLY A 315 -17.57 6.79 16.88
CA GLY A 315 -18.06 8.16 16.75
C GLY A 315 -17.05 9.18 16.24
N LYS A 316 -15.85 8.74 15.83
CA LYS A 316 -14.79 9.60 15.29
C LYS A 316 -15.21 10.32 14.01
N ILE A 317 -14.54 11.43 13.74
CA ILE A 317 -14.70 12.19 12.50
C ILE A 317 -13.92 11.51 11.38
N VAL A 318 -14.52 11.37 10.20
CA VAL A 318 -13.83 10.95 8.97
C VAL A 318 -13.93 12.06 7.94
N ALA A 319 -12.80 12.52 7.43
CA ALA A 319 -12.69 13.59 6.43
C ALA A 319 -11.80 13.13 5.25
N PRO A 320 -11.80 13.83 4.11
CA PRO A 320 -10.82 13.57 3.05
C PRO A 320 -9.40 13.69 3.60
N GLY A 321 -8.51 12.80 3.20
CA GLY A 321 -7.11 12.82 3.62
C GLY A 321 -6.44 14.15 3.24
N TYR A 322 -5.53 14.63 4.08
CA TYR A 322 -4.90 15.92 3.85
C TYR A 322 -3.96 15.87 2.64
N ILE A 323 -3.87 17.00 1.95
CA ILE A 323 -3.00 17.23 0.79
C ILE A 323 -2.06 18.39 1.12
N ASP A 324 -0.76 18.12 1.16
CA ASP A 324 0.26 19.13 1.43
C ASP A 324 1.03 19.51 0.15
N LEU A 325 0.91 20.76 -0.28
CA LEU A 325 1.50 21.22 -1.53
C LEU A 325 2.97 21.66 -1.39
N GLN A 326 3.54 21.62 -0.18
CA GLN A 326 4.93 22.02 0.03
C GLN A 326 5.59 21.23 1.17
N VAL A 327 6.37 20.19 0.83
CA VAL A 327 7.08 19.34 1.79
C VAL A 327 8.51 19.07 1.32
N ASN A 328 9.49 19.70 1.94
CA ASN A 328 10.91 19.47 1.64
C ASN A 328 11.41 18.17 2.30
N GLY A 329 10.99 17.93 3.55
CA GLY A 329 11.39 16.80 4.36
C GLY A 329 10.49 16.61 5.59
N ILE A 330 10.47 15.42 6.16
CA ILE A 330 9.72 15.09 7.38
C ILE A 330 10.27 13.80 8.00
N GLY A 331 10.25 13.69 9.33
CA GLY A 331 10.61 12.48 10.07
C GLY A 331 12.07 12.03 9.91
N GLY A 332 12.98 12.98 9.67
CA GLY A 332 14.40 12.72 9.40
C GLY A 332 14.75 12.48 7.93
N TYR A 333 13.77 12.48 7.04
CA TYR A 333 13.95 12.27 5.60
C TYR A 333 13.83 13.59 4.84
N ASP A 334 14.65 13.79 3.81
CA ASP A 334 14.65 14.98 2.96
C ASP A 334 15.07 14.60 1.54
N ILE A 335 14.21 14.93 0.57
CA ILE A 335 14.46 14.63 -0.84
C ILE A 335 15.63 15.44 -1.41
N ASN A 336 15.87 16.65 -0.90
CA ASN A 336 16.97 17.54 -1.28
C ASN A 336 18.33 16.98 -0.82
N ALA A 337 18.37 16.26 0.31
CA ALA A 337 19.58 15.61 0.79
C ALA A 337 19.78 14.23 0.15
N SER A 338 18.71 13.43 0.07
CA SER A 338 18.77 12.04 -0.37
C SER A 338 17.67 11.74 -1.40
N PRO A 339 17.92 11.99 -2.71
CA PRO A 339 16.93 11.80 -3.76
C PRO A 339 16.78 10.32 -4.12
N THR A 340 15.97 9.59 -3.35
CA THR A 340 15.71 8.16 -3.55
C THR A 340 14.23 7.82 -3.41
N VAL A 341 13.78 6.71 -4.02
CA VAL A 341 12.41 6.18 -3.85
C VAL A 341 12.14 5.84 -2.39
N GLU A 342 13.15 5.34 -1.67
CA GLU A 342 13.03 5.00 -0.26
C GLU A 342 12.80 6.23 0.61
N THR A 343 13.45 7.35 0.31
CA THR A 343 13.17 8.64 0.97
C THR A 343 11.70 9.04 0.81
N LEU A 344 11.14 8.93 -0.41
CA LEU A 344 9.74 9.26 -0.67
C LEU A 344 8.78 8.33 0.09
N LYS A 345 9.04 7.02 0.12
CA LYS A 345 8.24 6.05 0.89
C LYS A 345 8.22 6.38 2.39
N ASN A 346 9.39 6.68 2.95
CA ASN A 346 9.51 7.00 4.37
C ASN A 346 8.85 8.34 4.72
N MET A 347 9.03 9.37 3.88
CA MET A 347 8.30 10.64 4.04
C MET A 347 6.79 10.42 4.04
N ASN A 348 6.26 9.64 3.09
CA ASN A 348 4.85 9.30 3.00
C ASN A 348 4.33 8.58 4.26
N GLU A 349 5.08 7.61 4.79
CA GLU A 349 4.69 6.92 6.02
C GLU A 349 4.56 7.89 7.20
N VAL A 350 5.49 8.84 7.32
CA VAL A 350 5.44 9.85 8.38
C VAL A 350 4.31 10.85 8.13
N CYS A 351 4.09 11.32 6.90
CA CYS A 351 2.96 12.18 6.52
C CYS A 351 1.61 11.55 6.92
N GLN A 352 1.43 10.25 6.66
CA GLN A 352 0.20 9.51 6.99
C GLN A 352 -0.09 9.52 8.50
N ARG A 353 0.95 9.43 9.35
CA ARG A 353 0.78 9.51 10.81
C ARG A 353 0.18 10.85 11.26
N TYR A 354 0.24 11.89 10.43
CA TYR A 354 -0.34 13.21 10.70
C TYR A 354 -1.45 13.57 9.69
N GLY A 355 -2.15 12.55 9.18
CA GLY A 355 -3.36 12.71 8.36
C GLY A 355 -3.12 13.10 6.90
N CYS A 356 -1.86 13.33 6.51
CA CYS A 356 -1.49 13.69 5.15
C CYS A 356 -1.31 12.44 4.28
N THR A 357 -2.24 12.23 3.36
CA THR A 357 -2.27 11.06 2.46
C THR A 357 -1.72 11.38 1.08
N SER A 358 -1.58 12.67 0.73
CA SER A 358 -0.99 13.09 -0.52
C SER A 358 -0.14 14.35 -0.34
N TYR A 359 0.99 14.45 -1.04
CA TYR A 359 1.86 15.61 -0.92
C TYR A 359 2.71 15.86 -2.17
N LEU A 360 3.30 17.06 -2.22
CA LEU A 360 4.33 17.43 -3.19
C LEU A 360 5.71 17.45 -2.50
N PRO A 361 6.60 16.49 -2.83
CA PRO A 361 8.02 16.63 -2.52
C PRO A 361 8.55 17.92 -3.16
N THR A 362 9.02 18.83 -2.33
CA THR A 362 9.52 20.14 -2.73
C THR A 362 11.04 20.11 -2.85
N VAL A 363 11.51 20.49 -4.04
CA VAL A 363 12.93 20.65 -4.34
C VAL A 363 13.24 22.12 -4.45
N ILE A 364 14.05 22.62 -3.52
CA ILE A 364 14.48 24.03 -3.47
C ILE A 364 15.60 24.31 -4.47
N THR A 365 15.92 25.60 -4.65
CA THR A 365 16.98 26.11 -5.54
C THR A 365 18.26 25.25 -5.50
N ASN A 366 18.55 24.59 -6.62
CA ASN A 366 19.70 23.70 -6.79
C ASN A 366 20.32 23.83 -8.20
N SER A 367 21.41 23.10 -8.48
CA SER A 367 22.01 23.06 -9.82
C SER A 367 21.09 22.38 -10.85
N ASP A 368 21.28 22.67 -12.14
CA ASP A 368 20.54 21.99 -13.21
C ASP A 368 20.78 20.48 -13.17
N GLU A 369 22.02 20.06 -12.87
CA GLU A 369 22.40 18.65 -12.72
C GLU A 369 21.57 17.94 -11.65
N TYR A 370 21.37 18.60 -10.50
CA TYR A 370 20.57 18.06 -9.41
C TYR A 370 19.07 18.00 -9.78
N MET A 371 18.54 19.06 -10.39
CA MET A 371 17.15 19.07 -10.86
C MET A 371 16.88 17.98 -11.90
N ILE A 372 17.81 17.74 -12.82
CA ILE A 372 17.74 16.65 -13.79
C ILE A 372 17.76 15.30 -13.08
N LYS A 373 18.64 15.11 -12.07
CA LYS A 373 18.67 13.89 -11.26
C LYS A 373 17.31 13.61 -10.58
N ILE A 374 16.62 14.63 -10.08
CA ILE A 374 15.27 14.50 -9.52
C ILE A 374 14.26 14.11 -10.61
N ILE A 375 14.30 14.78 -11.77
CA ILE A 375 13.43 14.47 -12.90
C ILE A 375 13.60 13.00 -13.31
N ASP A 376 14.83 12.53 -13.44
CA ASP A 376 15.15 11.15 -13.82
C ASP A 376 14.67 10.15 -12.75
N LEU A 377 14.84 10.45 -11.47
CA LEU A 377 14.29 9.64 -10.37
C LEU A 377 12.78 9.46 -10.52
N PHE A 378 12.04 10.55 -10.72
CA PHE A 378 10.58 10.51 -10.81
C PHE A 378 10.08 9.86 -12.09
N ASN A 379 10.78 10.05 -13.21
CA ASN A 379 10.46 9.39 -14.47
C ASN A 379 10.60 7.86 -14.39
N ASN A 380 11.53 7.37 -13.56
CA ASN A 380 11.73 5.93 -13.34
C ASN A 380 10.70 5.29 -12.38
N ILE A 381 9.86 6.08 -11.71
CA ILE A 381 8.78 5.55 -10.86
C ILE A 381 7.54 5.40 -11.73
N GLU A 382 6.99 4.20 -11.87
CA GLU A 382 5.79 3.98 -12.70
C GLU A 382 4.55 4.68 -12.13
N ASP A 383 4.20 4.35 -10.89
CA ASP A 383 3.05 4.91 -10.16
C ASP A 383 3.52 5.68 -8.91
N LEU A 384 3.36 7.00 -8.92
CA LEU A 384 3.70 7.87 -7.78
C LEU A 384 2.68 7.74 -6.63
N SER A 385 1.45 7.31 -6.94
CA SER A 385 0.33 7.32 -5.99
C SER A 385 0.53 6.33 -4.83
N VAL A 386 1.33 5.28 -5.03
CA VAL A 386 1.71 4.31 -3.99
C VAL A 386 2.53 4.96 -2.86
N MET A 387 3.13 6.12 -3.12
CA MET A 387 3.87 6.94 -2.15
C MET A 387 3.11 8.22 -1.77
N GLY A 388 1.84 8.38 -2.15
CA GLY A 388 1.10 9.61 -1.88
C GLY A 388 1.68 10.83 -2.61
N VAL A 389 2.58 10.64 -3.57
CA VAL A 389 3.24 11.73 -4.28
C VAL A 389 2.37 12.14 -5.47
N LEU A 390 2.00 13.42 -5.55
CA LEU A 390 1.20 13.95 -6.67
C LEU A 390 2.08 14.42 -7.85
N GLY A 391 3.36 14.70 -7.59
CA GLY A 391 4.32 15.19 -8.56
C GLY A 391 5.43 15.97 -7.88
N ILE A 392 6.31 16.61 -8.66
CA ILE A 392 7.40 17.45 -8.12
C ILE A 392 6.93 18.90 -8.00
N HIS A 393 7.24 19.52 -6.87
CA HIS A 393 7.23 20.98 -6.72
C HIS A 393 8.66 21.50 -6.79
N PHE A 394 9.00 22.30 -7.81
CA PHE A 394 10.26 23.03 -7.84
C PHE A 394 10.09 24.42 -7.25
N GLU A 395 10.68 24.65 -6.09
CA GLU A 395 10.70 25.96 -5.42
C GLU A 395 11.98 26.73 -5.80
N GLY A 396 11.89 27.47 -6.90
CA GLY A 396 13.06 28.03 -7.58
C GLY A 396 13.61 27.09 -8.66
N PRO A 397 14.77 27.41 -9.25
CA PRO A 397 15.75 28.42 -8.82
C PRO A 397 15.50 29.84 -9.36
N TYR A 398 14.39 30.06 -10.06
CA TYR A 398 14.05 31.32 -10.72
C TYR A 398 13.42 32.33 -9.75
N ILE A 399 14.14 32.64 -8.68
CA ILE A 399 13.67 33.43 -7.54
C ILE A 399 14.51 34.69 -7.31
N SER A 400 14.04 35.60 -6.45
CA SER A 400 14.73 36.85 -6.13
C SER A 400 15.94 36.62 -5.22
N HIS A 401 17.08 37.23 -5.54
CA HIS A 401 18.24 37.25 -4.63
C HIS A 401 17.93 37.96 -3.30
N GLU A 402 17.10 39.00 -3.33
CA GLU A 402 16.74 39.80 -2.15
C GLU A 402 15.80 39.03 -1.22
N LYS A 403 14.96 38.15 -1.79
CA LYS A 403 13.98 37.34 -1.06
C LYS A 403 14.31 35.85 -1.11
N ARG A 404 15.61 35.51 -1.15
CA ARG A 404 16.06 34.11 -1.22
C ARG A 404 15.79 33.28 0.03
N GLY A 405 15.66 33.92 1.20
CA GLY A 405 15.57 33.20 2.47
C GLY A 405 16.77 32.25 2.67
N ILE A 406 16.48 30.96 2.83
CA ILE A 406 17.50 29.92 3.03
C ILE A 406 18.12 29.40 1.73
N HIS A 407 17.55 29.73 0.57
CA HIS A 407 17.98 29.19 -0.72
C HIS A 407 19.43 29.59 -1.03
N ASN A 408 20.19 28.65 -1.59
CA ASN A 408 21.60 28.87 -1.88
C ASN A 408 21.76 29.86 -3.05
N GLU A 409 22.35 31.02 -2.75
CA GLU A 409 22.50 32.13 -3.70
C GLU A 409 23.27 31.74 -4.97
N LYS A 410 24.17 30.76 -4.90
CA LYS A 410 24.98 30.31 -6.04
C LYS A 410 24.15 29.67 -7.15
N PHE A 411 22.96 29.18 -6.83
CA PHE A 411 22.10 28.50 -7.78
C PHE A 411 20.94 29.37 -8.26
N ILE A 412 20.71 30.55 -7.68
CA ILE A 412 19.68 31.47 -8.17
C ILE A 412 20.10 31.98 -9.55
N ARG A 413 19.21 31.85 -10.54
CA ARG A 413 19.50 32.15 -11.95
C ARG A 413 18.22 32.46 -12.74
N GLU A 414 18.39 33.09 -13.90
CA GLU A 414 17.30 33.20 -14.87
C GLU A 414 17.01 31.85 -15.55
N PRO A 415 15.75 31.61 -15.96
CA PRO A 415 15.35 30.38 -16.64
C PRO A 415 15.91 30.33 -18.07
N ASN A 416 16.34 29.14 -18.49
CA ASN A 416 16.72 28.87 -19.88
C ASN A 416 15.72 27.92 -20.55
N ILE A 417 15.61 28.01 -21.88
CA ILE A 417 14.61 27.27 -22.68
C ILE A 417 14.76 25.75 -22.54
N GLU A 418 15.97 25.23 -22.37
CA GLU A 418 16.21 23.78 -22.28
C GLU A 418 15.68 23.22 -20.97
N MET A 419 15.91 23.90 -19.85
CA MET A 419 15.38 23.49 -18.55
C MET A 419 13.87 23.64 -18.48
N ILE A 420 13.28 24.68 -19.07
CA ILE A 420 11.81 24.80 -19.16
C ILE A 420 11.23 23.58 -19.89
N LYS A 421 11.82 23.17 -21.02
CA LYS A 421 11.38 21.98 -21.76
C LYS A 421 11.49 20.70 -20.93
N LYS A 422 12.60 20.51 -20.22
CA LYS A 422 12.81 19.33 -19.36
C LYS A 422 11.81 19.29 -18.21
N ILE A 423 11.58 20.41 -17.52
CA ILE A 423 10.60 20.52 -16.44
C ILE A 423 9.19 20.24 -16.98
N ASN A 424 8.82 20.83 -18.12
CA ASN A 424 7.51 20.63 -18.73
C ASN A 424 7.24 19.18 -19.12
N ALA A 425 8.25 18.48 -19.65
CA ALA A 425 8.16 17.07 -20.04
C ALA A 425 8.26 16.08 -18.84
N SER A 426 8.56 16.57 -17.64
CA SER A 426 8.71 15.75 -16.43
C SER A 426 7.42 15.59 -15.64
N LYS A 427 7.48 14.79 -14.57
CA LYS A 427 6.44 14.69 -13.53
C LYS A 427 6.40 15.89 -12.55
N CYS A 428 7.01 17.01 -12.91
CA CYS A 428 6.79 18.27 -12.22
C CYS A 428 5.36 18.76 -12.46
N VAL A 429 4.73 19.26 -11.40
CA VAL A 429 3.34 19.73 -11.40
C VAL A 429 3.20 21.14 -10.84
N MET A 430 4.20 21.64 -10.09
CA MET A 430 4.22 23.00 -9.57
C MET A 430 5.62 23.61 -9.68
N VAL A 431 5.68 24.89 -10.05
CA VAL A 431 6.92 25.68 -10.06
C VAL A 431 6.70 27.00 -9.31
N THR A 432 7.60 27.33 -8.39
CA THR A 432 7.63 28.66 -7.75
C THR A 432 8.65 29.54 -8.42
N VAL A 433 8.21 30.72 -8.84
CA VAL A 433 9.06 31.73 -9.49
C VAL A 433 8.87 33.10 -8.84
N ALA A 434 9.90 33.93 -8.87
CA ALA A 434 9.79 35.34 -8.58
C ALA A 434 9.41 36.07 -9.88
N PRO A 435 8.22 36.67 -9.99
CA PRO A 435 7.77 37.21 -11.26
C PRO A 435 8.74 38.25 -11.81
N GLU A 436 9.31 39.14 -11.00
CA GLU A 436 10.31 40.14 -11.43
C GLU A 436 11.59 39.55 -12.05
N MET A 437 11.90 38.27 -11.79
CA MET A 437 13.09 37.58 -12.32
C MET A 437 12.84 36.85 -13.64
N VAL A 438 11.58 36.80 -14.11
CA VAL A 438 11.20 36.06 -15.31
C VAL A 438 10.34 36.91 -16.23
N LYS A 439 10.40 36.63 -17.53
CA LYS A 439 9.46 37.23 -18.49
C LYS A 439 8.11 36.53 -18.43
N GLY A 440 7.03 37.20 -18.85
CA GLY A 440 5.68 36.63 -18.86
C GLY A 440 5.59 35.34 -19.69
N GLU A 441 6.33 35.26 -20.80
CA GLU A 441 6.37 34.10 -21.69
C GLU A 441 6.95 32.85 -21.00
N VAL A 442 7.78 33.01 -19.97
CA VAL A 442 8.27 31.86 -19.18
C VAL A 442 7.17 31.31 -18.29
N ILE A 443 6.40 32.19 -17.66
CA ILE A 443 5.24 31.82 -16.83
C ILE A 443 4.22 31.10 -17.73
N GLU A 444 3.91 31.68 -18.89
CA GLU A 444 3.00 31.08 -19.87
C GLU A 444 3.51 29.72 -20.35
N ALA A 445 4.81 29.57 -20.61
CA ALA A 445 5.37 28.28 -21.01
C ALA A 445 5.20 27.19 -19.94
N PHE A 446 5.34 27.51 -18.65
CA PHE A 446 5.06 26.55 -17.58
C PHE A 446 3.57 26.27 -17.44
N ALA A 447 2.72 27.30 -17.48
CA ALA A 447 1.27 27.14 -17.39
C ALA A 447 0.72 26.27 -18.53
N MET A 448 1.13 26.52 -19.78
CA MET A 448 0.79 25.69 -20.94
C MET A 448 1.38 24.27 -20.87
N GLY A 449 2.46 24.07 -20.10
CA GLY A 449 3.02 22.77 -19.75
C GLY A 449 2.21 22.02 -18.68
N GLY A 450 1.07 22.55 -18.27
CA GLY A 450 0.19 21.99 -17.24
C GLY A 450 0.72 22.16 -15.82
N LYS A 451 1.62 23.12 -15.58
CA LYS A 451 2.20 23.37 -14.24
C LYS A 451 1.38 24.43 -13.52
N VAL A 452 1.16 24.22 -12.23
CA VAL A 452 0.73 25.31 -11.34
C VAL A 452 1.92 26.26 -11.19
N VAL A 453 1.78 27.47 -11.71
CA VAL A 453 2.80 28.50 -11.54
C VAL A 453 2.48 29.30 -10.29
N SER A 454 3.40 29.22 -9.33
CA SER A 454 3.29 29.87 -8.03
C SER A 454 4.20 31.09 -7.93
N VAL A 455 3.67 32.19 -7.37
CA VAL A 455 4.49 33.35 -6.98
C VAL A 455 5.10 33.13 -5.60
N GLY A 456 6.42 33.27 -5.48
CA GLY A 456 7.12 33.13 -4.19
C GLY A 456 8.56 33.60 -4.28
N HIS A 457 9.20 33.81 -3.11
CA HIS A 457 10.58 34.32 -3.04
C HIS A 457 10.81 35.56 -3.91
N THR A 458 9.90 36.52 -3.83
CA THR A 458 9.78 37.66 -4.74
C THR A 458 9.84 38.99 -3.99
N ASN A 459 10.63 39.93 -4.50
CA ASN A 459 10.58 41.34 -4.10
C ASN A 459 9.75 42.20 -5.07
N GLY A 460 8.97 41.59 -5.95
CA GLY A 460 8.12 42.27 -6.91
C GLY A 460 7.19 43.29 -6.24
N THR A 461 7.06 44.45 -6.87
CA THR A 461 6.01 45.45 -6.56
C THR A 461 4.64 44.87 -6.86
N TYR A 462 3.60 45.48 -6.29
CA TYR A 462 2.22 45.12 -6.59
C TYR A 462 1.96 45.06 -8.10
N ASN A 463 2.39 46.08 -8.85
CA ASN A 463 2.16 46.16 -10.29
C ASN A 463 2.90 45.07 -11.07
N GLU A 464 4.15 44.76 -10.73
CA GLU A 464 4.92 43.69 -11.39
C GLU A 464 4.27 42.31 -11.20
N ILE A 465 3.72 42.05 -10.00
CA ILE A 465 2.98 40.80 -9.75
C ILE A 465 1.68 40.80 -10.57
N LYS A 466 0.87 41.86 -10.47
CA LYS A 466 -0.42 41.96 -11.18
C LYS A 466 -0.27 41.85 -12.69
N GLU A 467 0.78 42.44 -13.26
CA GLU A 467 1.09 42.34 -14.70
C GLU A 467 1.37 40.89 -15.13
N LYS A 468 1.95 40.07 -14.26
CA LYS A 468 2.36 38.71 -14.57
C LYS A 468 1.31 37.64 -14.29
N ILE A 469 0.28 37.95 -13.50
CA ILE A 469 -0.85 37.03 -13.24
C ILE A 469 -1.52 36.51 -14.53
N PRO A 470 -1.87 37.36 -15.53
CA PRO A 470 -2.53 36.89 -16.75
C PRO A 470 -1.74 35.87 -17.57
N TYR A 471 -0.43 35.75 -17.37
CA TYR A 471 0.40 34.75 -18.04
C TYR A 471 0.23 33.33 -17.44
N GLY A 472 -0.53 33.17 -16.34
CA GLY A 472 -0.89 31.86 -15.79
C GLY A 472 -0.45 31.62 -14.34
N ILE A 473 -0.17 32.66 -13.55
CA ILE A 473 0.05 32.49 -12.11
C ILE A 473 -1.30 32.23 -11.43
N THR A 474 -1.40 31.11 -10.70
CA THR A 474 -2.64 30.69 -10.04
C THR A 474 -2.48 30.36 -8.55
N PHE A 475 -1.23 30.36 -8.06
CA PHE A 475 -0.91 30.04 -6.67
C PHE A 475 0.12 31.03 -6.10
N ALA A 476 0.19 31.13 -4.78
CA ALA A 476 1.25 31.84 -4.06
C ALA A 476 1.87 30.91 -3.01
N THR A 477 3.18 30.76 -3.03
CA THR A 477 3.93 29.91 -2.10
C THR A 477 4.07 30.61 -0.75
N HIS A 478 3.77 29.90 0.35
CA HIS A 478 3.89 30.33 1.76
C HIS A 478 3.69 31.84 2.03
N LEU A 479 2.50 32.35 1.66
CA LEU A 479 2.11 33.77 1.78
C LEU A 479 2.71 34.47 3.00
N PHE A 480 3.19 35.71 2.79
CA PHE A 480 4.01 36.55 3.68
C PHE A 480 5.50 36.23 3.67
N ASN A 481 5.88 34.95 3.65
CA ASN A 481 7.26 34.52 3.78
C ASN A 481 8.03 34.77 2.48
N ALA A 482 9.25 35.30 2.60
CA ALA A 482 10.08 35.63 1.43
C ALA A 482 9.34 36.47 0.35
N MET A 483 8.43 37.35 0.76
CA MET A 483 7.69 38.25 -0.14
C MET A 483 7.94 39.71 0.20
N ARG A 484 7.73 40.60 -0.77
CA ARG A 484 7.61 42.04 -0.51
C ARG A 484 6.38 42.28 0.41
N PRO A 485 6.55 42.88 1.60
CA PRO A 485 5.45 43.06 2.55
C PRO A 485 4.38 44.03 2.08
N TRP A 486 3.23 44.01 2.76
CA TRP A 486 2.15 44.97 2.56
C TRP A 486 2.52 46.37 3.08
N GLY A 487 2.61 47.36 2.19
CA GLY A 487 2.64 48.79 2.53
C GLY A 487 1.40 49.57 2.06
N SER A 488 1.16 50.77 2.62
CA SER A 488 -0.03 51.57 2.30
C SER A 488 0.01 52.25 0.93
N ARG A 489 1.21 52.66 0.48
CA ARG A 489 1.45 53.26 -0.85
C ARG A 489 1.99 52.27 -1.88
N GLU A 490 2.52 51.16 -1.39
CA GLU A 490 3.06 50.06 -2.19
C GLU A 490 2.64 48.75 -1.51
N PRO A 491 1.53 48.13 -1.94
CA PRO A 491 1.02 46.90 -1.34
C PRO A 491 1.96 45.70 -1.50
N GLY A 492 2.90 45.75 -2.44
CA GLY A 492 3.86 44.67 -2.70
C GLY A 492 3.21 43.36 -3.14
N ALA A 493 4.02 42.30 -3.16
CA ALA A 493 3.58 40.96 -3.52
C ALA A 493 2.48 40.43 -2.59
N VAL A 494 2.60 40.66 -1.27
CA VAL A 494 1.57 40.26 -0.30
C VAL A 494 0.22 40.91 -0.64
N GLY A 495 0.20 42.20 -0.92
CA GLY A 495 -1.02 42.91 -1.30
C GLY A 495 -1.61 42.41 -2.63
N ALA A 496 -0.77 42.11 -3.62
CA ALA A 496 -1.23 41.57 -4.90
C ALA A 496 -1.87 40.17 -4.75
N VAL A 497 -1.32 39.33 -3.85
CA VAL A 497 -1.87 38.00 -3.56
C VAL A 497 -3.22 38.09 -2.84
N LEU A 498 -3.30 38.92 -1.81
CA LEU A 498 -4.52 39.09 -1.01
C LEU A 498 -5.66 39.72 -1.81
N GLU A 499 -5.35 40.66 -2.71
CA GLU A 499 -6.35 41.34 -3.54
C GLU A 499 -6.87 40.49 -4.72
N THR A 500 -6.04 39.59 -5.26
CA THR A 500 -6.44 38.75 -6.41
C THR A 500 -7.34 37.61 -5.96
N LYS A 501 -8.66 37.78 -6.15
CA LYS A 501 -9.70 36.87 -5.64
C LYS A 501 -9.50 35.39 -5.99
N ASP A 502 -9.27 35.09 -7.27
CA ASP A 502 -9.26 33.71 -7.77
C ASP A 502 -7.89 33.00 -7.61
N MET A 503 -6.89 33.67 -7.04
CA MET A 503 -5.58 33.08 -6.78
C MET A 503 -5.57 32.39 -5.42
N TYR A 504 -5.13 31.14 -5.38
CA TYR A 504 -4.92 30.40 -4.13
C TYR A 504 -3.58 30.78 -3.48
N ALA A 505 -3.46 30.57 -2.17
CA ALA A 505 -2.22 30.82 -1.45
C ALA A 505 -1.94 29.72 -0.42
N GLY A 506 -0.73 29.19 -0.42
CA GLY A 506 -0.20 28.35 0.65
C GLY A 506 0.09 29.18 1.89
N LEU A 507 -0.26 28.69 3.07
CA LEU A 507 -0.03 29.38 4.34
C LEU A 507 0.49 28.42 5.41
N ILE A 508 1.65 28.74 5.98
CA ILE A 508 2.26 27.99 7.09
C ILE A 508 1.59 28.46 8.39
N CYS A 509 0.90 27.54 9.06
CA CYS A 509 0.03 27.86 10.20
C CYS A 509 0.64 27.44 11.55
N ASP A 510 1.91 27.78 11.78
CA ASP A 510 2.68 27.33 12.96
C ASP A 510 2.84 28.37 14.08
N GLY A 511 2.38 29.60 13.86
CA GLY A 511 2.56 30.71 14.80
C GLY A 511 3.99 31.26 14.85
N VAL A 512 4.90 30.76 14.00
CA VAL A 512 6.32 31.12 13.95
C VAL A 512 6.65 31.83 12.64
N HIS A 513 6.29 31.22 11.51
CA HIS A 513 6.45 31.83 10.18
C HIS A 513 5.50 33.01 10.01
N CYS A 514 4.30 32.86 10.55
CA CYS A 514 3.28 33.90 10.57
C CYS A 514 2.67 33.96 11.98
N ASP A 515 2.62 35.17 12.54
CA ASP A 515 1.80 35.42 13.72
C ASP A 515 0.34 35.06 13.40
N PHE A 516 -0.38 34.45 14.35
CA PHE A 516 -1.75 34.01 14.12
C PHE A 516 -2.70 35.15 13.72
N ALA A 517 -2.44 36.40 14.11
CA ALA A 517 -3.21 37.55 13.64
C ALA A 517 -3.03 37.78 12.13
N SER A 518 -1.86 37.48 11.58
CA SER A 518 -1.60 37.55 10.13
C SER A 518 -2.26 36.39 9.39
N VAL A 519 -2.25 35.20 9.99
CA VAL A 519 -2.97 34.02 9.47
C VAL A 519 -4.48 34.30 9.43
N GLU A 520 -5.04 34.89 10.48
CA GLU A 520 -6.45 35.30 10.55
C GLU A 520 -6.80 36.36 9.51
N LEU A 521 -5.94 37.35 9.29
CA LEU A 521 -6.18 38.36 8.27
C LEU A 521 -6.19 37.74 6.85
N ALA A 522 -5.22 36.87 6.55
CA ALA A 522 -5.18 36.17 5.27
C ALA A 522 -6.43 35.28 5.09
N TYR A 523 -6.82 34.55 6.13
CA TYR A 523 -8.04 33.74 6.14
C TYR A 523 -9.29 34.55 5.81
N LYS A 524 -9.48 35.71 6.46
CA LYS A 524 -10.64 36.58 6.23
C LYS A 524 -10.67 37.18 4.83
N LEU A 525 -9.51 37.54 4.28
CA LEU A 525 -9.41 38.16 2.96
C LEU A 525 -9.50 37.15 1.81
N LYS A 526 -9.10 35.89 2.05
CA LYS A 526 -9.03 34.83 1.04
C LYS A 526 -9.76 33.54 1.46
N THR A 527 -10.88 33.66 2.16
CA THR A 527 -11.72 32.50 2.51
C THR A 527 -12.04 31.70 1.24
N GLY A 528 -11.94 30.37 1.30
CA GLY A 528 -12.08 29.51 0.13
C GLY A 528 -10.85 29.35 -0.75
N HIS A 529 -9.77 30.13 -0.51
CA HIS A 529 -8.57 30.17 -1.37
C HIS A 529 -7.25 30.08 -0.58
N ILE A 530 -7.30 29.71 0.70
CA ILE A 530 -6.09 29.38 1.47
C ILE A 530 -5.89 27.87 1.49
N CYS A 531 -4.71 27.41 1.12
CA CYS A 531 -4.26 26.04 1.32
C CYS A 531 -3.32 26.01 2.53
N ILE A 532 -3.58 25.12 3.49
CA ILE A 532 -2.60 24.84 4.53
C ILE A 532 -1.44 24.11 3.87
N VAL A 533 -0.22 24.59 4.09
CA VAL A 533 1.02 23.90 3.70
C VAL A 533 1.93 23.83 4.91
N THR A 534 2.76 22.79 4.99
CA THR A 534 3.71 22.72 6.10
C THR A 534 4.99 23.47 5.79
N ASP A 535 5.49 23.39 4.55
CA ASP A 535 6.90 23.72 4.24
C ASP A 535 7.87 22.98 5.18
N ALA A 536 7.48 21.77 5.59
CA ALA A 536 8.23 20.97 6.54
C ALA A 536 9.61 20.60 5.99
N ILE A 537 10.59 20.57 6.88
CA ILE A 537 11.92 19.99 6.64
C ILE A 537 12.17 18.81 7.58
N ALA A 538 13.23 18.02 7.34
CA ALA A 538 13.51 16.76 8.05
C ALA A 538 13.24 16.75 9.57
N PRO A 539 13.52 17.81 10.36
CA PRO A 539 13.18 17.85 11.78
C PRO A 539 11.67 17.80 12.13
N ALA A 540 10.76 18.10 11.21
CA ALA A 540 9.32 17.93 11.43
C ALA A 540 9.01 16.49 11.82
N ALA A 541 8.20 16.28 12.87
CA ALA A 541 7.93 14.95 13.44
C ALA A 541 9.18 14.14 13.92
N ALA A 542 10.34 14.78 14.05
CA ALA A 542 11.60 14.21 14.54
C ALA A 542 12.26 15.18 15.56
N PRO A 543 11.67 15.35 16.76
CA PRO A 543 12.12 16.34 17.75
C PRO A 543 13.53 16.09 18.30
N GLU A 544 14.05 14.88 18.17
CA GLU A 544 15.41 14.49 18.51
C GLU A 544 16.45 15.12 17.58
N ILE A 545 16.07 15.50 16.36
CA ILE A 545 16.94 16.22 15.43
C ILE A 545 17.08 17.68 15.90
N LYS A 546 18.23 17.98 16.52
CA LYS A 546 18.57 19.32 17.02
C LYS A 546 19.32 20.18 16.00
N GLU A 547 20.07 19.54 15.12
CA GLU A 547 20.84 20.19 14.07
C GLU A 547 20.69 19.42 12.76
N TYR A 548 20.66 20.15 11.64
CA TYR A 548 20.47 19.58 10.31
C TYR A 548 21.18 20.45 9.26
N ILE A 549 21.70 19.86 8.18
CA ILE A 549 22.25 20.64 7.06
C ILE A 549 21.18 20.75 5.99
N TRP A 550 20.77 21.97 5.68
CA TRP A 550 19.75 22.25 4.66
C TRP A 550 20.19 23.41 3.78
N ALA A 551 20.00 23.28 2.46
CA ALA A 551 20.49 24.26 1.47
C ALA A 551 21.99 24.60 1.57
N GLY A 552 22.81 23.71 2.17
CA GLY A 552 24.23 23.95 2.44
C GLY A 552 24.52 24.80 3.67
N LYS A 553 23.50 25.09 4.49
CA LYS A 553 23.60 25.81 5.76
C LYS A 553 23.31 24.89 6.94
N LYS A 554 23.92 25.16 8.08
CA LYS A 554 23.58 24.50 9.34
C LYS A 554 22.31 25.16 9.90
N ILE A 555 21.30 24.34 10.17
CA ILE A 555 20.03 24.73 10.80
C ILE A 555 20.00 24.14 12.20
N HIS A 556 19.58 24.96 13.17
CA HIS A 556 19.45 24.62 14.58
C HIS A 556 17.99 24.71 15.01
N ARG A 557 17.59 23.82 15.90
CA ARG A 557 16.28 23.89 16.54
C ARG A 557 16.35 24.75 17.80
N ASP A 558 15.57 25.83 17.81
CA ASP A 558 15.33 26.70 18.97
C ASP A 558 13.83 26.68 19.30
N GLY A 559 13.43 25.83 20.24
CA GLY A 559 12.02 25.51 20.48
C GLY A 559 11.35 24.96 19.21
N ASN A 560 10.38 25.71 18.70
CA ASN A 560 9.68 25.44 17.44
C ASN A 560 10.35 26.02 16.19
N ARG A 561 11.32 26.91 16.37
CA ARG A 561 12.00 27.62 15.28
C ARG A 561 13.13 26.77 14.74
N LEU A 562 13.26 26.73 13.42
CA LEU A 562 14.41 26.16 12.72
C LEU A 562 15.18 27.31 12.08
N ILE A 563 16.37 27.62 12.61
CA ILE A 563 17.12 28.83 12.24
C ILE A 563 18.56 28.52 11.83
N ASP A 564 19.10 29.30 10.89
CA ASP A 564 20.54 29.30 10.59
C ASP A 564 21.36 30.09 11.62
N ASP A 565 22.69 30.08 11.48
CA ASP A 565 23.60 30.80 12.37
C ASP A 565 23.33 32.33 12.45
N ASN A 566 22.59 32.90 11.49
CA ASN A 566 22.20 34.31 11.47
C ASN A 566 20.77 34.56 12.02
N GLY A 567 20.09 33.51 12.51
CA GLY A 567 18.70 33.60 12.97
C GLY A 567 17.65 33.60 11.86
N THR A 568 18.05 33.30 10.61
CA THR A 568 17.12 33.20 9.47
C THR A 568 16.30 31.93 9.60
N LEU A 569 14.96 32.02 9.55
CA LEU A 569 14.10 30.84 9.51
C LEU A 569 14.36 30.03 8.23
N GLY A 570 14.43 28.70 8.38
CA GLY A 570 14.64 27.76 7.29
C GLY A 570 13.66 26.59 7.40
N GLY A 571 12.58 26.65 6.63
CA GLY A 571 11.51 25.66 6.63
C GLY A 571 10.81 25.58 7.98
N SER A 572 9.80 24.72 8.08
CA SER A 572 9.06 24.53 9.31
C SER A 572 9.35 23.15 9.94
N SER A 573 8.99 23.04 11.21
CA SER A 573 8.84 21.73 11.84
C SER A 573 7.37 21.26 11.87
N ILE A 574 6.39 22.05 11.44
CA ILE A 574 4.97 21.72 11.67
C ILE A 574 4.47 20.53 10.82
N THR A 575 3.44 19.84 11.30
CA THR A 575 2.71 18.80 10.55
C THR A 575 1.33 19.30 10.11
N MET A 576 0.74 18.68 9.08
CA MET A 576 -0.61 19.03 8.60
C MET A 576 -1.66 18.97 9.72
N SER A 577 -1.64 17.90 10.53
CA SER A 577 -2.55 17.74 11.66
C SER A 577 -2.45 18.89 12.67
N GLN A 578 -1.23 19.31 13.03
CA GLN A 578 -1.04 20.46 13.92
C GLN A 578 -1.48 21.77 13.27
N SER A 579 -1.20 21.98 11.98
CA SER A 579 -1.64 23.18 11.25
C SER A 579 -3.16 23.31 11.22
N VAL A 580 -3.89 22.20 10.97
CA VAL A 580 -5.36 22.18 11.00
C VAL A 580 -5.88 22.58 12.38
N ARG A 581 -5.33 21.99 13.46
CA ARG A 581 -5.68 22.38 14.83
C ARG A 581 -5.37 23.85 15.13
N ASN A 582 -4.24 24.36 14.66
CA ASN A 582 -3.86 25.75 14.89
C ASN A 582 -4.83 26.74 14.25
N VAL A 583 -5.28 26.46 13.01
CA VAL A 583 -6.24 27.32 12.31
C VAL A 583 -7.61 27.29 12.99
N VAL A 584 -8.02 26.17 13.57
CA VAL A 584 -9.26 26.11 14.37
C VAL A 584 -9.09 26.85 15.71
N ASN A 585 -8.05 26.52 16.47
CA ASN A 585 -7.90 26.94 17.87
C ASN A 585 -7.37 28.37 18.05
N HIS A 586 -6.53 28.86 17.14
CA HIS A 586 -5.87 30.16 17.27
C HIS A 586 -6.36 31.21 16.28
N VAL A 587 -6.85 30.77 15.11
CA VAL A 587 -7.36 31.67 14.06
C VAL A 587 -8.89 31.77 14.09
N GLY A 588 -9.57 30.80 14.68
CA GLY A 588 -11.03 30.79 14.81
C GLY A 588 -11.77 30.38 13.54
N ALA A 589 -11.11 29.65 12.63
CA ALA A 589 -11.79 29.07 11.48
C ALA A 589 -12.75 27.96 11.93
N ALA A 590 -13.87 27.81 11.22
CA ALA A 590 -14.73 26.64 11.38
C ALA A 590 -13.97 25.36 11.01
N VAL A 591 -14.30 24.24 11.67
CA VAL A 591 -13.66 22.94 11.41
C VAL A 591 -13.82 22.54 9.94
N GLU A 592 -15.02 22.74 9.38
CA GLU A 592 -15.31 22.48 7.97
C GLU A 592 -14.35 23.22 7.03
N GLU A 593 -14.05 24.48 7.33
CA GLU A 593 -13.17 25.31 6.51
C GLU A 593 -11.71 24.89 6.66
N ALA A 594 -11.25 24.60 7.88
CA ALA A 594 -9.90 24.08 8.10
C ALA A 594 -9.67 22.73 7.38
N LEU A 595 -10.69 21.86 7.36
CA LEU A 595 -10.64 20.60 6.60
C LEU A 595 -10.60 20.84 5.09
N LYS A 596 -11.33 21.84 4.55
CA LYS A 596 -11.23 22.22 3.13
C LYS A 596 -9.87 22.80 2.77
N MET A 597 -9.32 23.65 3.63
CA MET A 597 -7.98 24.25 3.47
C MET A 597 -6.89 23.18 3.40
N ALA A 598 -7.08 22.04 4.07
CA ALA A 598 -6.16 20.91 4.07
C ALA A 598 -6.46 19.83 3.01
N SER A 599 -7.59 19.89 2.27
CA SER A 599 -7.98 18.80 1.34
C SER A 599 -8.59 19.31 0.03
N LEU A 600 -9.82 19.84 0.06
CA LEU A 600 -10.54 20.25 -1.15
C LEU A 600 -9.82 21.37 -1.91
N TYR A 601 -9.33 22.40 -1.22
CA TYR A 601 -8.66 23.53 -1.87
C TYR A 601 -7.33 23.13 -2.52
N PRO A 602 -6.42 22.39 -1.85
CA PRO A 602 -5.24 21.88 -2.53
C PRO A 602 -5.57 20.90 -3.67
N ALA A 603 -6.64 20.10 -3.57
CA ALA A 603 -7.09 19.27 -4.70
C ALA A 603 -7.52 20.12 -5.92
N LYS A 604 -8.22 21.24 -5.70
CA LYS A 604 -8.61 22.18 -6.76
C LYS A 604 -7.41 22.87 -7.41
N VAL A 605 -6.42 23.29 -6.60
CA VAL A 605 -5.17 23.87 -7.12
C VAL A 605 -4.48 22.91 -8.07
N MET A 606 -4.45 21.62 -7.74
CA MET A 606 -3.82 20.59 -8.55
C MET A 606 -4.70 20.06 -9.69
N GLY A 607 -5.96 20.50 -9.79
CA GLY A 607 -6.90 20.01 -10.80
C GLY A 607 -7.26 18.53 -10.66
N ILE A 608 -7.27 18.01 -9.42
CA ILE A 608 -7.54 16.59 -9.09
C ILE A 608 -8.77 16.43 -8.18
N ASP A 609 -9.57 17.48 -8.01
CA ASP A 609 -10.76 17.47 -7.15
C ASP A 609 -11.93 16.64 -7.71
N ASP A 610 -11.75 16.05 -8.90
CA ASP A 610 -12.61 15.00 -9.46
C ASP A 610 -12.39 13.63 -8.80
N LYS A 611 -11.26 13.45 -8.10
CA LYS A 611 -10.87 12.18 -7.44
C LYS A 611 -10.45 12.34 -5.98
N TYR A 612 -10.03 13.52 -5.56
CA TYR A 612 -9.52 13.83 -4.22
C TYR A 612 -10.30 14.97 -3.55
N GLY A 613 -10.09 15.15 -2.24
CA GLY A 613 -10.63 16.29 -1.50
C GLY A 613 -12.12 16.20 -1.15
N ARG A 614 -12.79 15.08 -1.45
CA ARG A 614 -14.18 14.80 -1.07
C ARG A 614 -14.37 13.32 -0.73
N ILE A 615 -15.39 13.03 0.08
CA ILE A 615 -15.86 11.67 0.34
C ILE A 615 -17.09 11.42 -0.52
N LYS A 616 -16.87 10.85 -1.70
CA LYS A 616 -17.91 10.62 -2.71
C LYS A 616 -17.63 9.35 -3.49
N GLU A 617 -18.67 8.68 -3.96
CA GLU A 617 -18.55 7.51 -4.84
C GLU A 617 -17.58 7.78 -6.02
N GLY A 618 -16.69 6.82 -6.25
CA GLY A 618 -15.66 6.84 -7.29
C GLY A 618 -14.39 7.62 -6.92
N TYR A 619 -14.38 8.34 -5.80
CA TYR A 619 -13.19 9.07 -5.34
C TYR A 619 -12.19 8.12 -4.71
N ILE A 620 -10.91 8.50 -4.72
CA ILE A 620 -9.87 7.72 -4.05
C ILE A 620 -10.18 7.68 -2.55
N ALA A 621 -10.11 6.48 -1.97
CA ALA A 621 -10.26 6.26 -0.53
C ALA A 621 -8.97 6.68 0.20
N ASP A 622 -8.70 7.98 0.16
CA ASP A 622 -7.71 8.68 0.97
C ASP A 622 -8.46 9.49 2.01
N LEU A 623 -8.45 9.02 3.25
CA LEU A 623 -9.26 9.53 4.35
C LEU A 623 -8.40 9.76 5.59
N VAL A 624 -8.74 10.76 6.38
CA VAL A 624 -8.21 10.97 7.73
C VAL A 624 -9.28 10.67 8.77
N ILE A 625 -8.91 9.96 9.83
CA ILE A 625 -9.77 9.62 10.96
C ILE A 625 -9.30 10.47 12.15
N LEU A 626 -10.19 11.28 12.70
CA LEU A 626 -9.92 12.25 13.75
C LEU A 626 -10.79 12.00 14.98
N ASP A 627 -10.25 12.27 16.17
CA ASP A 627 -11.08 12.41 17.37
C ASP A 627 -11.73 13.80 17.46
N GLU A 628 -12.48 14.05 18.54
CA GLU A 628 -13.17 15.31 18.79
C GLU A 628 -12.23 16.53 18.95
N ASN A 629 -10.95 16.30 19.23
CA ASN A 629 -9.92 17.33 19.36
C ASN A 629 -9.12 17.52 18.06
N LEU A 630 -9.56 16.87 16.96
CA LEU A 630 -8.87 16.85 15.67
C LEU A 630 -7.46 16.23 15.75
N ILE A 631 -7.26 15.28 16.67
CA ILE A 631 -6.08 14.42 16.71
C ILE A 631 -6.32 13.24 15.78
N VAL A 632 -5.35 12.93 14.92
CA VAL A 632 -5.39 11.80 14.00
C VAL A 632 -5.33 10.50 14.80
N LYS A 633 -6.30 9.63 14.56
CA LYS A 633 -6.38 8.27 15.12
C LYS A 633 -6.22 7.19 14.05
N GLY A 634 -6.14 7.59 12.78
CA GLY A 634 -5.90 6.70 11.68
C GLY A 634 -6.00 7.41 10.34
N VAL A 635 -5.63 6.69 9.29
CA VAL A 635 -5.88 7.09 7.90
C VAL A 635 -6.42 5.90 7.12
N VAL A 636 -7.15 6.18 6.05
CA VAL A 636 -7.23 5.27 4.92
C VAL A 636 -6.31 5.82 3.85
N PHE A 637 -5.34 5.03 3.39
CA PHE A 637 -4.43 5.40 2.32
C PHE A 637 -4.56 4.41 1.16
N LYS A 638 -5.04 4.90 0.02
CA LYS A 638 -5.39 4.11 -1.18
C LYS A 638 -6.26 2.91 -0.82
N GLY A 639 -7.27 3.15 0.03
CA GLY A 639 -8.20 2.13 0.52
C GLY A 639 -7.72 1.31 1.71
N ASN A 640 -6.45 1.40 2.09
CA ASN A 640 -5.90 0.64 3.22
C ASN A 640 -6.06 1.42 4.52
N TYR A 641 -6.90 0.91 5.43
CA TYR A 641 -7.05 1.45 6.77
C TYR A 641 -5.81 1.17 7.64
N LYS A 642 -5.31 2.19 8.31
CA LYS A 642 -4.26 2.12 9.33
C LYS A 642 -4.73 2.89 10.56
N GLU A 643 -4.68 2.24 11.72
CA GLU A 643 -4.99 2.86 13.01
C GLU A 643 -3.71 3.32 13.71
N TYR A 644 -3.80 4.43 14.43
CA TYR A 644 -2.74 4.97 15.25
C TYR A 644 -3.18 5.08 16.71
N ASN A 645 -2.49 4.32 17.57
CA ASN A 645 -2.75 4.29 19.01
C ASN A 645 -1.75 5.19 19.74
N TYR A 646 -2.00 6.50 19.72
CA TYR A 646 -1.35 7.45 20.63
C TYR A 646 -2.40 8.38 21.27
N ASP A 647 -2.22 8.66 22.56
CA ASP A 647 -3.11 9.55 23.34
C ASP A 647 -2.95 11.01 22.92
N HIS A 648 -1.74 11.37 22.46
CA HIS A 648 -1.39 12.69 21.97
C HIS A 648 -0.52 12.58 20.71
N GLU A 649 -0.74 13.48 19.76
CA GLU A 649 0.18 13.67 18.64
C GLU A 649 1.44 14.41 19.09
N TRP A 650 2.48 14.28 18.28
CA TRP A 650 3.60 15.22 18.34
C TRP A 650 3.10 16.65 18.10
N VAL A 651 3.40 17.54 19.04
CA VAL A 651 3.05 18.96 18.98
C VAL A 651 4.31 19.80 19.14
N THR A 652 4.43 20.81 18.29
CA THR A 652 5.40 21.89 18.44
C THR A 652 4.81 22.94 19.38
N HIS A 653 5.37 23.13 20.58
CA HIS A 653 4.93 24.15 21.52
C HIS A 653 5.74 25.44 21.36
N ALA A 654 5.03 26.56 21.10
CA ALA A 654 5.63 27.87 20.86
C ALA A 654 6.29 28.43 22.13
#